data_AF-A0A255R4H4-F1
#
_entry.id   AF-A0A255R4H4-F1
#
_cell.length_a   1.000
_cell.length_b   1.000
_cell.length_c   1.000
_cell.angle_alpha   90.00
_cell.angle_beta   90.00
_cell.angle_gamma   90.00
#
_symmetry.space_group_name_H-M   'P 1'
#
loop_
_entity.id
_entity.type
_entity.pdbx_description
1 polymer ?
#
loop_
_entity_poly.entity_id
_entity_poly.type
_entity_poly.pdbx_seq_one_letter_code
_entity_poly.pdbx_strand_id
1 'polypeptide(L)'
;MSATVFDWRAGATILMRSCRGKLLRIVGSSLVTGWLVCLATNIYGQDNQTNDGNVAQAASADETPEQQRERITAERFLTVLLRRPTRGTSLDRVFSYHIGRGDIGELIEGLDDEAETQTDEAAKARYKMVVGLLQSQRGEDAKAVEAFQAATRLTPDDPYAANYLGEALLLVGQESEATEAFANALANDPPKQEYLKIAGALGRLYQRSGQQAEAVAVWKQLEQAFPGDQRVLERIAHILVEEGDLDAALKRFDALAEEARSDNDKIVYAMRAAEFRIRAGDRDQAIKEIERLLSRLRPGSYLHGEARRKIESAFLSSADYAGLASYYEQWVDDHPDDIDATVRLARTLSAQGRTPEAIEWFEQAIERAPSESAPRLALIDAYVAAERYSDAATQYETLTKNDPDNPDHLVHWGQVILQDKDRDADQRAQAAAKVWMRLADARSDDAVVQSQVADLMRNAKLEEQALQRYRAAIKLAPQEPQYKEYLGEYLYRLNRKDEAYEVWQSLAEGELRTRKNLVRLAEILHQFERESDAITVMSEACQMDPTIEERIRFAEWLRDDQQFDPSLEQIKLASDLAETLEDAERVFNEEVKTYQAAGKLQDRIDQLQSNVADSPSDATAWRRLAMLFNANRNAREATDAIEKAIELAPDSIDNLVISAQMYEDAGRLHQASIKGGNWQIPTPGSAAAIYKNWHRSIYRLASQTNR
;
A
#
# COMPACT_ATOMS: atom_id res chain seq x y z
N MET A 1 -29.82 -12.31 2.32
CA MET A 1 -28.94 -13.34 2.92
C MET A 1 -28.12 -13.98 1.82
N SER A 2 -26.87 -13.56 1.67
CA SER A 2 -25.69 -14.34 1.23
C SER A 2 -24.58 -13.33 0.99
N ALA A 3 -23.82 -13.01 2.04
CA ALA A 3 -22.67 -12.14 1.96
C ALA A 3 -21.47 -12.96 1.45
N THR A 4 -20.96 -12.59 0.27
CA THR A 4 -19.70 -13.07 -0.28
C THR A 4 -18.59 -12.14 0.22
N VAL A 5 -17.69 -12.71 1.02
CA VAL A 5 -16.46 -12.06 1.51
C VAL A 5 -15.42 -12.17 0.40
N PHE A 6 -14.98 -11.03 -0.14
CA PHE A 6 -13.84 -10.92 -1.07
C PHE A 6 -12.58 -10.69 -0.24
N ASP A 7 -11.61 -11.61 -0.37
CA ASP A 7 -10.34 -11.60 0.33
C ASP A 7 -9.32 -10.72 -0.41
N TRP A 8 -8.85 -9.65 0.26
CA TRP A 8 -7.89 -8.67 -0.25
C TRP A 8 -6.46 -9.05 0.20
N ARG A 9 -5.88 -10.11 -0.38
CA ARG A 9 -4.44 -10.42 -0.25
C ARG A 9 -3.86 -11.04 -1.53
N ALA A 10 -3.83 -10.26 -2.61
CA ALA A 10 -2.97 -10.51 -3.78
C ALA A 10 -2.84 -9.22 -4.62
N GLY A 11 -1.83 -8.40 -4.35
CA GLY A 11 -1.67 -7.14 -5.08
C GLY A 11 -0.44 -6.30 -4.74
N ALA A 12 0.67 -6.93 -4.34
CA ALA A 12 1.89 -6.19 -3.98
C ALA A 12 3.18 -6.93 -4.36
N THR A 13 3.29 -7.43 -5.61
CA THR A 13 4.58 -7.97 -6.09
C THR A 13 4.81 -7.83 -7.61
N ILE A 14 4.30 -6.78 -8.26
CA ILE A 14 4.65 -6.47 -9.66
C ILE A 14 4.74 -4.95 -9.85
N LEU A 15 5.84 -4.31 -9.40
CA LEU A 15 6.24 -2.96 -9.84
C LEU A 15 7.66 -2.55 -9.39
N MET A 16 8.64 -3.47 -9.42
CA MET A 16 10.06 -3.14 -9.20
C MET A 16 11.03 -3.81 -10.21
N ARG A 17 10.63 -3.93 -11.47
CA ARG A 17 11.55 -4.30 -12.57
C ARG A 17 11.22 -3.57 -13.87
N SER A 18 11.41 -2.26 -13.91
CA SER A 18 11.64 -1.52 -15.16
C SER A 18 12.08 -0.10 -14.85
N CYS A 19 13.39 0.13 -14.85
CA CYS A 19 14.09 1.39 -15.18
C CYS A 19 15.55 1.33 -14.69
N ARG A 20 16.37 0.49 -15.35
CA ARG A 20 17.82 0.67 -15.41
C ARG A 20 18.16 1.03 -16.85
N GLY A 21 18.48 2.31 -17.09
CA GLY A 21 19.03 2.72 -18.39
C GLY A 21 18.91 4.21 -18.66
N LYS A 22 20.03 4.92 -18.42
CA LYS A 22 20.37 6.28 -18.87
C LYS A 22 19.75 7.45 -18.08
N LEU A 23 20.56 8.02 -17.18
CA LEU A 23 20.97 9.43 -17.30
C LEU A 23 22.17 9.73 -16.38
N LEU A 24 23.24 10.20 -17.01
CA LEU A 24 24.44 10.74 -16.39
C LEU A 24 24.17 12.14 -15.81
N ARG A 25 24.85 12.43 -14.68
CA ARG A 25 25.26 13.74 -14.14
C ARG A 25 24.14 14.69 -13.67
N ILE A 26 24.09 14.93 -12.36
CA ILE A 26 24.67 16.11 -11.69
C ILE A 26 24.66 15.91 -10.15
N VAL A 27 25.89 15.88 -9.60
CA VAL A 27 26.41 16.31 -8.28
C VAL A 27 25.45 16.45 -7.08
N GLY A 28 25.82 15.81 -5.95
CA GLY A 28 25.42 16.28 -4.61
C GLY A 28 25.33 15.22 -3.51
N SER A 29 26.44 14.59 -3.17
CA SER A 29 26.62 13.58 -2.12
C SER A 29 26.45 14.12 -0.69
N SER A 30 25.72 13.39 0.17
CA SER A 30 25.89 13.43 1.63
C SER A 30 25.52 12.09 2.26
N LEU A 31 26.56 11.31 2.59
CA LEU A 31 26.55 10.20 3.54
C LEU A 31 27.91 10.21 4.24
N VAL A 32 27.91 9.70 5.46
CA VAL A 32 29.07 9.45 6.35
C VAL A 32 29.43 10.59 7.29
N THR A 33 28.68 10.61 8.39
CA THR A 33 29.18 10.62 9.78
C THR A 33 30.70 10.58 9.98
N GLY A 34 31.21 11.52 10.77
CA GLY A 34 32.36 11.28 11.64
C GLY A 34 33.48 12.29 11.52
N TRP A 35 33.73 12.97 12.66
CA TRP A 35 34.95 13.66 13.09
C TRP A 35 35.06 15.19 12.92
N LEU A 36 35.56 15.77 14.02
CA LEU A 36 36.21 17.09 14.22
C LEU A 36 35.37 18.29 14.66
N VAL A 37 35.18 18.34 15.98
CA VAL A 37 35.62 19.39 16.92
C VAL A 37 36.38 20.61 16.33
N CYS A 38 36.00 21.79 16.82
CA CYS A 38 36.71 23.10 16.85
C CYS A 38 36.81 23.92 15.55
N LEU A 39 36.07 25.05 15.50
CA LEU A 39 36.58 26.43 15.43
C LEU A 39 35.48 27.38 14.89
N ALA A 40 35.03 28.32 15.73
CA ALA A 40 34.76 29.72 15.36
C ALA A 40 34.09 30.45 16.55
N THR A 41 34.91 30.93 17.48
CA THR A 41 34.60 32.13 18.26
C THR A 41 35.01 33.38 17.47
N ASN A 42 34.32 34.48 17.77
CA ASN A 42 34.54 35.87 17.37
C ASN A 42 34.13 36.27 15.95
N ILE A 43 33.13 37.17 15.87
CA ILE A 43 33.35 38.59 15.56
C ILE A 43 32.06 39.40 15.85
N TYR A 44 32.27 40.57 16.49
CA TYR A 44 31.38 41.70 16.79
C TYR A 44 30.25 41.56 17.83
N GLY A 45 30.49 42.17 18.99
CA GLY A 45 29.46 42.77 19.82
C GLY A 45 29.26 44.25 19.48
N GLN A 46 28.05 44.75 19.70
CA GLN A 46 27.79 46.00 20.43
C GLN A 46 26.30 46.12 20.76
N ASP A 47 26.05 46.36 22.06
CA ASP A 47 24.97 47.12 22.67
C ASP A 47 23.60 47.18 21.98
N ASN A 48 22.64 46.50 22.58
CA ASN A 48 21.44 47.20 23.05
C ASN A 48 20.86 46.46 24.26
N GLN A 49 21.08 47.04 25.44
CA GLN A 49 20.30 46.73 26.63
C GLN A 49 18.90 47.32 26.43
N THR A 50 17.93 46.47 26.13
CA THR A 50 16.54 46.72 26.50
C THR A 50 15.99 45.48 27.17
N ASN A 51 15.46 45.76 28.35
CA ASN A 51 14.96 44.89 29.39
C ASN A 51 13.70 44.16 28.90
N ASP A 52 13.79 42.87 28.55
CA ASP A 52 12.63 42.03 28.29
C ASP A 52 12.66 40.80 29.21
N GLY A 53 11.49 40.52 29.79
CA GLY A 53 11.26 39.65 30.93
C GLY A 53 11.80 38.22 30.78
N ASN A 54 12.40 37.75 31.86
CA ASN A 54 12.86 36.38 32.07
C ASN A 54 11.75 35.36 31.81
N VAL A 55 11.88 34.60 30.73
CA VAL A 55 11.52 33.16 30.72
C VAL A 55 12.82 32.38 30.86
N ALA A 56 13.42 32.45 32.04
CA ALA A 56 14.56 31.63 32.42
C ALA A 56 14.11 30.73 33.58
N GLN A 57 13.48 29.60 33.25
CA GLN A 57 13.40 28.51 34.21
C GLN A 57 14.83 28.04 34.49
N ALA A 58 15.18 28.06 35.78
CA ALA A 58 16.50 27.70 36.28
C ALA A 58 16.88 26.29 35.79
N ALA A 59 18.07 26.16 35.21
CA ALA A 59 18.65 24.88 34.83
C ALA A 59 18.64 23.92 36.05
N SER A 60 18.01 22.75 35.91
CA SER A 60 18.20 21.69 36.88
C SER A 60 19.65 21.21 36.78
N ALA A 61 20.28 20.94 37.92
CA ALA A 61 21.71 20.66 38.01
C ALA A 61 22.15 19.30 37.39
N ASP A 62 21.23 18.59 36.71
CA ASP A 62 21.38 17.20 36.24
C ASP A 62 21.17 16.99 34.71
N GLU A 63 21.00 18.04 33.90
CA GLU A 63 20.81 17.89 32.45
C GLU A 63 22.12 17.53 31.71
N THR A 64 22.04 16.59 30.75
CA THR A 64 23.19 16.28 29.88
C THR A 64 23.46 17.42 28.89
N PRO A 65 24.71 17.57 28.37
CA PRO A 65 25.03 18.59 27.37
C PRO A 65 24.18 18.50 26.08
N GLU A 66 23.68 17.31 25.76
CA GLU A 66 22.81 17.06 24.61
C GLU A 66 21.38 17.57 24.91
N GLN A 67 20.82 17.23 26.07
CA GLN A 67 19.52 17.73 26.53
C GLN A 67 19.49 19.26 26.62
N GLN A 68 20.60 19.87 27.08
CA GLN A 68 20.74 21.31 27.14
C GLN A 68 20.74 21.96 25.74
N ARG A 69 21.40 21.33 24.76
CA ARG A 69 21.40 21.81 23.36
C ARG A 69 20.02 21.71 22.72
N GLU A 70 19.31 20.61 22.96
CA GLU A 70 17.96 20.40 22.45
C GLU A 70 16.98 21.42 23.04
N ARG A 71 17.06 21.70 24.35
CA ARG A 71 16.24 22.74 25.01
C ARG A 71 16.47 24.12 24.39
N ILE A 72 17.73 24.55 24.31
CA ILE A 72 18.09 25.84 23.70
C ILE A 72 17.60 25.93 22.25
N THR A 73 17.64 24.81 21.53
CA THR A 73 17.15 24.75 20.15
C THR A 73 15.63 24.90 20.09
N ALA A 74 14.88 24.21 20.95
CA ALA A 74 13.43 24.33 21.04
C ALA A 74 12.99 25.74 21.45
N GLU A 75 13.64 26.34 22.45
CA GLU A 75 13.39 27.73 22.89
C GLU A 75 13.63 28.75 21.75
N ARG A 76 14.67 28.54 20.93
CA ARG A 76 14.90 29.35 19.73
C ARG A 76 13.78 29.19 18.70
N PHE A 77 13.33 27.96 18.44
CA PHE A 77 12.21 27.73 17.53
C PHE A 77 10.90 28.31 18.07
N LEU A 78 10.67 28.26 19.39
CA LEU A 78 9.52 28.91 20.04
C LEU A 78 9.58 30.43 19.87
N THR A 79 10.76 31.04 20.04
CA THR A 79 10.95 32.48 19.79
C THR A 79 10.66 32.85 18.34
N VAL A 80 11.08 32.02 17.37
CA VAL A 80 10.76 32.24 15.94
C VAL A 80 9.25 32.11 15.71
N LEU A 81 8.62 31.10 16.30
CA LEU A 81 7.19 30.84 16.18
C LEU A 81 6.33 31.96 16.80
N LEU A 82 6.71 32.49 17.95
CA LEU A 82 6.04 33.63 18.58
C LEU A 82 6.18 34.94 17.79
N ARG A 83 7.23 35.07 16.97
CA ARG A 83 7.38 36.22 16.06
C ARG A 83 6.53 36.07 14.80
N ARG A 84 6.36 34.84 14.31
CA ARG A 84 5.58 34.50 13.12
C ARG A 84 4.79 33.21 13.39
N PRO A 85 3.57 33.33 13.95
CA PRO A 85 2.75 32.17 14.32
C PRO A 85 2.19 31.50 13.08
N THR A 86 3.02 30.71 12.39
CA THR A 86 2.66 30.01 11.16
C THR A 86 3.00 28.54 11.26
N ARG A 87 2.22 27.68 10.60
CA ARG A 87 2.56 26.26 10.43
C ARG A 87 3.90 26.10 9.71
N GLY A 88 4.65 25.04 10.05
CA GLY A 88 5.93 24.71 9.44
C GLY A 88 6.99 24.35 10.48
N THR A 89 8.26 24.39 10.07
CA THR A 89 9.38 23.79 10.82
C THR A 89 9.49 24.27 12.27
N SER A 90 9.23 25.54 12.56
CA SER A 90 9.29 26.05 13.93
C SER A 90 8.22 25.44 14.83
N LEU A 91 6.99 25.32 14.35
CA LEU A 91 5.90 24.65 15.06
C LEU A 91 6.22 23.17 15.27
N ASP A 92 6.67 22.48 14.22
CA ASP A 92 6.98 21.04 14.28
C ASP A 92 8.08 20.72 15.29
N ARG A 93 9.11 21.57 15.35
CA ARG A 93 10.25 21.42 16.27
C ARG A 93 9.87 21.69 17.72
N VAL A 94 9.09 22.73 17.99
CA VAL A 94 8.56 23.03 19.33
C VAL A 94 7.64 21.89 19.78
N PHE A 95 6.69 21.50 18.94
CA PHE A 95 5.72 20.47 19.25
C PHE A 95 6.40 19.13 19.54
N SER A 96 7.33 18.69 18.68
CA SER A 96 8.01 17.40 18.82
C SER A 96 8.91 17.34 20.06
N TYR A 97 9.59 18.46 20.39
CA TYR A 97 10.40 18.54 21.61
C TYR A 97 9.56 18.38 22.87
N HIS A 98 8.46 19.13 22.97
CA HIS A 98 7.61 19.15 24.17
C HIS A 98 6.70 17.92 24.29
N ILE A 99 6.28 17.32 23.18
CA ILE A 99 5.60 16.00 23.19
C ILE A 99 6.55 14.91 23.66
N GLY A 100 7.81 14.90 23.20
CA GLY A 100 8.81 13.91 23.60
C GLY A 100 9.14 13.93 25.10
N ARG A 101 8.98 15.09 25.74
CA ARG A 101 9.15 15.28 27.19
C ARG A 101 7.85 15.10 28.00
N GLY A 102 6.70 15.08 27.33
CA GLY A 102 5.39 15.03 27.98
C GLY A 102 4.95 16.36 28.63
N ASP A 103 5.63 17.47 28.35
CA ASP A 103 5.40 18.78 28.98
C ASP A 103 4.64 19.78 28.06
N ILE A 104 4.11 19.32 26.93
CA ILE A 104 3.35 20.16 25.98
C ILE A 104 2.14 20.87 26.60
N GLY A 105 1.51 20.26 27.61
CA GLY A 105 0.40 20.88 28.35
C GLY A 105 0.87 22.08 29.16
N GLU A 106 1.97 21.92 29.91
CA GLU A 106 2.58 22.97 30.71
C GLU A 106 3.08 24.13 29.85
N LEU A 107 3.66 23.83 28.68
CA LEU A 107 4.03 24.88 27.72
C LEU A 107 2.83 25.70 27.29
N ILE A 108 1.73 25.04 26.91
CA ILE A 108 0.53 25.74 26.41
C ILE A 108 -0.08 26.61 27.50
N GLU A 109 -0.21 26.08 28.72
CA GLU A 109 -0.69 26.85 29.88
C GLU A 109 0.23 28.05 30.16
N GLY A 110 1.55 27.85 30.16
CA GLY A 110 2.51 28.94 30.35
C GLY A 110 2.45 30.00 29.24
N LEU A 111 2.21 29.60 27.98
CA LEU A 111 2.01 30.54 26.88
C LEU A 111 0.70 31.32 27.01
N ASP A 112 -0.36 30.69 27.54
CA ASP A 112 -1.64 31.36 27.81
C ASP A 112 -1.51 32.36 28.97
N ASP A 113 -0.80 32.00 30.04
CA ASP A 113 -0.52 32.89 31.16
C ASP A 113 0.34 34.09 30.72
N GLU A 114 1.39 33.84 29.93
CA GLU A 114 2.24 34.90 29.37
C GLU A 114 1.47 35.79 28.39
N ALA A 115 0.45 35.27 27.70
CA ALA A 115 -0.44 36.10 26.90
C ALA A 115 -1.18 37.13 27.76
N GLU A 116 -1.60 36.78 28.98
CA GLU A 116 -2.31 37.69 29.89
C GLU A 116 -1.40 38.76 30.51
N THR A 117 -0.08 38.52 30.56
CA THR A 117 0.90 39.52 31.04
C THR A 117 1.28 40.54 29.95
N GLN A 118 1.05 40.23 28.67
CA GLN A 118 1.35 41.14 27.57
C GLN A 118 0.42 42.35 27.57
N THR A 119 1.02 43.54 27.42
CA THR A 119 0.28 44.82 27.29
C THR A 119 0.04 45.22 25.84
N ASP A 120 0.83 44.67 24.91
CA ASP A 120 0.63 44.84 23.46
C ASP A 120 -0.35 43.78 22.95
N GLU A 121 -1.49 44.23 22.42
CA GLU A 121 -2.53 43.36 21.87
C GLU A 121 -2.01 42.49 20.72
N ALA A 122 -1.08 43.01 19.91
CA ALA A 122 -0.46 42.23 18.84
C ALA A 122 0.46 41.13 19.38
N ALA A 123 1.22 41.40 20.45
CA ALA A 123 1.98 40.37 21.16
C ALA A 123 1.05 39.32 21.77
N LYS A 124 0.01 39.76 22.48
CA LYS A 124 -1.00 38.87 23.07
C LYS A 124 -1.65 37.96 22.02
N ALA A 125 -2.01 38.53 20.87
CA ALA A 125 -2.56 37.78 19.74
C ALA A 125 -1.59 36.70 19.23
N ARG A 126 -0.29 37.02 19.08
CA ARG A 126 0.72 36.04 18.65
C ARG A 126 0.84 34.86 19.62
N TYR A 127 0.81 35.11 20.93
CA TYR A 127 0.78 34.02 21.92
C TYR A 127 -0.46 33.14 21.76
N LYS A 128 -1.66 33.74 21.67
CA LYS A 128 -2.91 33.00 21.46
C LYS A 128 -2.93 32.22 20.12
N MET A 129 -2.30 32.75 19.07
CA MET A 129 -2.13 32.00 17.81
C MET A 129 -1.21 30.79 17.97
N VAL A 130 -0.08 30.92 18.69
CA VAL A 130 0.81 29.78 18.94
C VAL A 130 0.12 28.71 19.79
N VAL A 131 -0.63 29.12 20.81
CA VAL A 131 -1.48 28.21 21.61
C VAL A 131 -2.47 27.47 20.70
N GLY A 132 -3.20 28.19 19.84
CA GLY A 132 -4.14 27.57 18.90
C GLY A 132 -3.47 26.59 17.94
N LEU A 133 -2.29 26.92 17.40
CA LEU A 133 -1.53 26.05 16.51
C LEU A 133 -1.06 24.76 17.22
N LEU A 134 -0.58 24.88 18.45
CA LEU A 134 -0.17 23.71 19.25
C LEU A 134 -1.37 22.85 19.63
N GLN A 135 -2.51 23.43 20.03
CA GLN A 135 -3.73 22.69 20.32
C GLN A 135 -4.27 21.96 19.08
N SER A 136 -4.27 22.60 17.91
CA SER A 136 -4.67 21.94 16.65
C SER A 136 -3.72 20.78 16.30
N GLN A 137 -2.41 20.93 16.52
CA GLN A 137 -1.43 19.85 16.31
C GLN A 137 -1.63 18.67 17.29
N ARG A 138 -2.20 18.93 18.49
CA ARG A 138 -2.63 17.88 19.45
C ARG A 138 -3.93 17.19 19.06
N GLY A 139 -4.67 17.69 18.06
CA GLY A 139 -6.04 17.26 17.73
C GLY A 139 -7.10 17.79 18.70
N GLU A 140 -6.77 18.78 19.54
CA GLU A 140 -7.68 19.42 20.48
C GLU A 140 -8.36 20.63 19.80
N ASP A 141 -9.04 20.38 18.68
CA ASP A 141 -9.50 21.43 17.75
C ASP A 141 -10.50 22.41 18.37
N ALA A 142 -11.31 21.99 19.35
CA ALA A 142 -12.20 22.89 20.09
C ALA A 142 -11.42 23.95 20.89
N LYS A 143 -10.31 23.57 21.54
CA LYS A 143 -9.43 24.50 22.25
C LYS A 143 -8.67 25.38 21.26
N ALA A 144 -8.31 24.84 20.10
CA ALA A 144 -7.71 25.61 19.03
C ALA A 144 -8.67 26.71 18.53
N VAL A 145 -9.96 26.41 18.35
CA VAL A 145 -10.99 27.40 18.02
C VAL A 145 -11.04 28.52 19.06
N GLU A 146 -11.09 28.21 20.36
CA GLU A 146 -11.12 29.22 21.42
C GLU A 146 -9.90 30.16 21.36
N ALA A 147 -8.70 29.60 21.19
CA ALA A 147 -7.47 30.36 21.10
C ALA A 147 -7.40 31.23 19.82
N PHE A 148 -7.81 30.69 18.66
CA PHE A 148 -7.84 31.47 17.42
C PHE A 148 -8.95 32.53 17.41
N GLN A 149 -10.09 32.29 18.05
CA GLN A 149 -11.12 33.31 18.28
C GLN A 149 -10.58 34.45 19.16
N ALA A 150 -9.83 34.12 20.20
CA ALA A 150 -9.16 35.12 21.03
C ALA A 150 -8.17 35.93 20.19
N ALA A 151 -7.28 35.27 19.43
CA ALA A 151 -6.34 35.96 18.54
C ALA A 151 -7.05 36.88 17.53
N THR A 152 -8.12 36.41 16.88
CA THR A 152 -8.89 37.19 15.90
C THR A 152 -9.59 38.39 16.54
N ARG A 153 -10.00 38.33 17.82
CA ARG A 153 -10.56 39.49 18.54
C ARG A 153 -9.50 40.55 18.87
N LEU A 154 -8.27 40.13 19.17
CA LEU A 154 -7.16 41.00 19.55
C LEU A 154 -6.56 41.69 18.31
N THR A 155 -6.47 40.97 17.19
CA THR A 155 -6.01 41.49 15.89
C THR A 155 -6.99 41.11 14.78
N PRO A 156 -8.10 41.88 14.62
CA PRO A 156 -9.12 41.59 13.61
C PRO A 156 -8.66 41.74 12.16
N ASP A 157 -7.54 42.42 11.93
CA ASP A 157 -6.91 42.67 10.64
C ASP A 157 -5.81 41.67 10.29
N ASP A 158 -5.50 40.69 11.16
CA ASP A 158 -4.54 39.63 10.86
C ASP A 158 -5.21 38.48 10.06
N PRO A 159 -4.90 38.31 8.77
CA PRO A 159 -5.51 37.28 7.96
C PRO A 159 -5.08 35.86 8.38
N TYR A 160 -3.95 35.68 9.06
CA TYR A 160 -3.51 34.36 9.54
C TYR A 160 -4.38 33.87 10.70
N ALA A 161 -4.72 34.75 11.64
CA ALA A 161 -5.59 34.41 12.77
C ALA A 161 -6.98 33.97 12.29
N ALA A 162 -7.57 34.72 11.36
CA ALA A 162 -8.85 34.39 10.75
C ALA A 162 -8.79 33.10 9.90
N ASN A 163 -7.70 32.87 9.15
CA ASN A 163 -7.53 31.62 8.40
C ASN A 163 -7.46 30.40 9.32
N TYR A 164 -6.62 30.44 10.36
CA TYR A 164 -6.48 29.31 11.28
C TYR A 164 -7.74 29.07 12.10
N LEU A 165 -8.49 30.13 12.44
CA LEU A 165 -9.84 30.00 12.99
C LEU A 165 -10.76 29.23 12.02
N GLY A 166 -10.79 29.62 10.75
CA GLY A 166 -11.60 28.93 9.73
C GLY A 166 -11.23 27.46 9.58
N GLU A 167 -9.93 27.13 9.56
CA GLU A 167 -9.45 25.74 9.50
C GLU A 167 -9.89 24.92 10.73
N ALA A 168 -9.73 25.48 11.94
CA ALA A 168 -10.13 24.80 13.17
C ALA A 168 -11.66 24.61 13.26
N LEU A 169 -12.44 25.61 12.83
CA LEU A 169 -13.90 25.54 12.76
C LEU A 169 -14.39 24.43 11.82
N LEU A 170 -13.68 24.19 10.71
CA LEU A 170 -13.99 23.06 9.83
C LEU A 170 -13.75 21.71 10.49
N LEU A 171 -12.68 21.57 11.28
CA LEU A 171 -12.38 20.32 11.98
C LEU A 171 -13.42 19.97 13.04
N VAL A 172 -14.02 20.98 13.68
CA VAL A 172 -15.12 20.79 14.64
C VAL A 172 -16.52 20.77 13.98
N GLY A 173 -16.60 20.86 12.65
CA GLY A 173 -17.84 20.77 11.88
C GLY A 173 -18.69 22.05 11.84
N GLN A 174 -18.16 23.19 12.27
CA GLN A 174 -18.84 24.49 12.26
C GLN A 174 -18.63 25.22 10.93
N GLU A 175 -19.20 24.68 9.84
CA GLU A 175 -18.94 25.15 8.47
C GLU A 175 -19.40 26.60 8.19
N SER A 176 -20.50 27.05 8.82
CA SER A 176 -20.99 28.43 8.66
C SER A 176 -20.02 29.45 9.24
N GLU A 177 -19.54 29.21 10.46
CA GLU A 177 -18.59 30.08 11.16
C GLU A 177 -17.22 30.03 10.45
N ALA A 178 -16.83 28.86 9.93
CA ALA A 178 -15.61 28.72 9.13
C ALA A 178 -15.67 29.58 7.86
N THR A 179 -16.83 29.62 7.19
CA THR A 179 -17.06 30.43 5.98
C THR A 179 -16.85 31.92 6.28
N GLU A 180 -17.40 32.41 7.40
CA GLU A 180 -17.19 33.79 7.84
C GLU A 180 -15.72 34.08 8.16
N ALA A 181 -15.04 33.15 8.85
CA ALA A 181 -13.62 33.30 9.20
C ALA A 181 -12.72 33.34 7.95
N PHE A 182 -12.94 32.48 6.95
CA PHE A 182 -12.19 32.55 5.69
C PHE A 182 -12.51 33.80 4.86
N ALA A 183 -13.77 34.26 4.85
CA ALA A 183 -14.15 35.49 4.19
C ALA A 183 -13.45 36.71 4.83
N ASN A 184 -13.39 36.76 6.16
CA ASN A 184 -12.64 37.76 6.90
C ASN A 184 -11.13 37.68 6.58
N ALA A 185 -10.56 36.47 6.54
CA ALA A 185 -9.16 36.27 6.18
C ALA A 185 -8.83 36.83 4.79
N LEU A 186 -9.69 36.66 3.78
CA LEU A 186 -9.49 37.26 2.45
C LEU A 186 -9.68 38.77 2.43
N ALA A 187 -10.63 39.30 3.22
CA ALA A 187 -10.89 40.73 3.28
C ALA A 187 -9.69 41.54 3.82
N ASN A 188 -8.82 40.90 4.61
CA ASN A 188 -7.60 41.47 5.16
C ASN A 188 -6.33 41.20 4.32
N ASP A 189 -6.48 40.97 3.02
CA ASP A 189 -5.39 40.85 2.03
C ASP A 189 -4.24 39.90 2.45
N PRO A 190 -4.51 38.58 2.54
CA PRO A 190 -3.50 37.60 2.92
C PRO A 190 -2.37 37.56 1.89
N PRO A 191 -1.13 37.23 2.30
CA PRO A 191 -0.04 37.02 1.37
C PRO A 191 -0.42 36.03 0.25
N LYS A 192 0.06 36.27 -0.98
CA LYS A 192 -0.31 35.47 -2.17
C LYS A 192 -0.22 33.94 -1.96
N GLN A 193 0.74 33.48 -1.18
CA GLN A 193 0.91 32.05 -0.89
C GLN A 193 -0.26 31.44 -0.10
N GLU A 194 -0.90 32.23 0.76
CA GLU A 194 -2.06 31.82 1.55
C GLU A 194 -3.38 32.18 0.87
N TYR A 195 -3.44 33.27 0.11
CA TYR A 195 -4.64 33.68 -0.63
C TYR A 195 -5.25 32.53 -1.45
N LEU A 196 -4.42 31.79 -2.21
CA LEU A 196 -4.87 30.67 -3.03
C LEU A 196 -5.49 29.52 -2.20
N LYS A 197 -4.97 29.29 -0.99
CA LYS A 197 -5.49 28.24 -0.10
C LYS A 197 -6.81 28.68 0.51
N ILE A 198 -6.84 29.90 1.07
CA ILE A 198 -8.01 30.50 1.73
C ILE A 198 -9.18 30.63 0.75
N ALA A 199 -8.98 31.27 -0.40
CA ALA A 199 -10.01 31.42 -1.42
C ALA A 199 -10.48 30.05 -1.95
N GLY A 200 -9.55 29.11 -2.08
CA GLY A 200 -9.86 27.74 -2.42
C GLY A 200 -10.71 27.00 -1.39
N ALA A 201 -10.49 27.25 -0.09
CA ALA A 201 -11.29 26.69 0.99
C ALA A 201 -12.68 27.33 1.03
N LEU A 202 -12.73 28.67 0.99
CA LEU A 202 -13.97 29.43 1.02
C LEU A 202 -14.89 29.08 -0.14
N GLY A 203 -14.39 29.08 -1.38
CA GLY A 203 -15.23 28.79 -2.53
C GLY A 203 -15.75 27.34 -2.54
N ARG A 204 -15.01 26.36 -1.99
CA ARG A 204 -15.53 24.99 -1.79
C ARG A 204 -16.61 24.91 -0.72
N LEU A 205 -16.55 25.75 0.33
CA LEU A 205 -17.60 25.81 1.34
C LEU A 205 -18.88 26.42 0.77
N TYR A 206 -18.75 27.48 -0.02
CA TYR A 206 -19.88 28.03 -0.77
C TYR A 206 -20.46 27.02 -1.77
N GLN A 207 -19.61 26.25 -2.46
CA GLN A 207 -20.03 25.17 -3.35
C GLN A 207 -20.82 24.08 -2.60
N ARG A 208 -20.29 23.57 -1.48
CA ARG A 208 -20.94 22.52 -0.67
C ARG A 208 -22.27 22.98 -0.06
N SER A 209 -22.40 24.27 0.25
CA SER A 209 -23.62 24.86 0.80
C SER A 209 -24.63 25.31 -0.27
N GLY A 210 -24.34 25.10 -1.56
CA GLY A 210 -25.22 25.48 -2.67
C GLY A 210 -25.25 26.99 -2.97
N GLN A 211 -24.33 27.77 -2.38
CA GLN A 211 -24.18 29.21 -2.55
C GLN A 211 -23.35 29.53 -3.79
N GLN A 212 -23.93 29.24 -4.96
CA GLN A 212 -23.25 29.29 -6.25
C GLN A 212 -22.75 30.69 -6.62
N ALA A 213 -23.52 31.74 -6.30
CA ALA A 213 -23.16 33.11 -6.66
C ALA A 213 -21.92 33.59 -5.87
N GLU A 214 -21.84 33.21 -4.60
CA GLU A 214 -20.76 33.49 -3.67
C GLU A 214 -19.50 32.73 -4.07
N ALA A 215 -19.62 31.44 -4.42
CA ALA A 215 -18.51 30.65 -4.95
C ALA A 215 -17.91 31.30 -6.21
N VAL A 216 -18.75 31.67 -7.19
CA VAL A 216 -18.31 32.36 -8.41
C VAL A 216 -17.65 33.71 -8.11
N ALA A 217 -18.11 34.45 -7.10
CA ALA A 217 -17.48 35.70 -6.69
C ALA A 217 -16.07 35.46 -6.14
N VAL A 218 -15.88 34.42 -5.31
CA VAL A 218 -14.55 34.03 -4.80
C VAL A 218 -13.63 33.60 -5.94
N TRP A 219 -14.12 32.84 -6.92
CA TRP A 219 -13.34 32.45 -8.09
C TRP A 219 -12.90 33.64 -8.94
N LYS A 220 -13.79 34.63 -9.17
CA LYS A 220 -13.43 35.87 -9.86
C LYS A 220 -12.39 36.69 -9.11
N GLN A 221 -12.51 36.79 -7.79
CA GLN A 221 -11.51 37.46 -6.95
C GLN A 221 -10.16 36.72 -7.03
N LEU A 222 -10.18 35.39 -7.05
CA LEU A 222 -8.97 34.59 -7.20
C LEU A 222 -8.30 34.80 -8.57
N GLU A 223 -9.05 34.85 -9.67
CA GLU A 223 -8.53 35.18 -11.00
C GLU A 223 -7.92 36.59 -11.04
N GLN A 224 -8.55 37.58 -10.38
CA GLN A 224 -8.04 38.95 -10.30
C GLN A 224 -6.73 39.05 -9.49
N ALA A 225 -6.59 38.26 -8.43
CA ALA A 225 -5.38 38.22 -7.61
C ALA A 225 -4.20 37.51 -8.32
N PHE A 226 -4.50 36.60 -9.26
CA PHE A 226 -3.52 35.80 -10.01
C PHE A 226 -3.79 35.86 -11.53
N PRO A 227 -3.68 37.04 -12.16
CA PRO A 227 -3.99 37.19 -13.57
C PRO A 227 -3.04 36.34 -14.43
N GLY A 228 -3.60 35.41 -15.21
CA GLY A 228 -2.86 34.53 -16.11
C GLY A 228 -2.09 33.39 -15.43
N ASP A 229 -2.33 33.09 -14.14
CA ASP A 229 -1.79 31.89 -13.50
C ASP A 229 -2.61 30.66 -13.94
N GLN A 230 -2.02 29.85 -14.82
CA GLN A 230 -2.65 28.65 -15.38
C GLN A 230 -3.13 27.67 -14.31
N ARG A 231 -2.45 27.58 -13.16
CA ARG A 231 -2.85 26.68 -12.07
C ARG A 231 -4.15 27.12 -11.43
N VAL A 232 -4.37 28.43 -11.35
CA VAL A 232 -5.59 29.02 -10.81
C VAL A 232 -6.74 28.82 -11.78
N LEU A 233 -6.52 29.10 -13.06
CA LEU A 233 -7.50 28.91 -14.13
C LEU A 233 -7.92 27.44 -14.24
N GLU A 234 -6.97 26.51 -14.22
CA GLU A 234 -7.24 25.06 -14.26
C GLU A 234 -8.08 24.62 -13.05
N ARG A 235 -7.73 25.10 -11.85
CA ARG A 235 -8.48 24.76 -10.63
C ARG A 235 -9.92 25.25 -10.69
N ILE A 236 -10.15 26.46 -11.16
CA ILE A 236 -11.51 27.00 -11.32
C ILE A 236 -12.28 26.23 -12.40
N ALA A 237 -11.63 25.90 -13.51
CA ALA A 237 -12.25 25.10 -14.57
C ALA A 237 -12.70 23.72 -14.06
N HIS A 238 -11.90 23.04 -13.23
CA HIS A 238 -12.29 21.78 -12.60
C HIS A 238 -13.47 21.93 -11.64
N ILE A 239 -13.49 22.99 -10.84
CA ILE A 239 -14.60 23.25 -9.91
C ILE A 239 -15.92 23.43 -10.66
N LEU A 240 -15.91 24.16 -11.78
CA LEU A 240 -17.11 24.35 -12.60
C LEU A 240 -17.62 23.04 -13.22
N VAL A 241 -16.72 22.12 -13.56
CA VAL A 241 -17.09 20.77 -14.01
C VAL A 241 -17.77 19.99 -12.89
N GLU A 242 -17.28 20.10 -11.65
CA GLU A 242 -17.92 19.47 -10.47
C GLU A 242 -19.30 20.07 -10.17
N GLU A 243 -19.46 21.38 -10.38
CA GLU A 243 -20.75 22.09 -10.26
C GLU A 243 -21.74 21.74 -11.39
N GLY A 244 -21.25 21.11 -12.47
CA GLY A 244 -22.05 20.79 -13.65
C GLY A 244 -22.25 21.96 -14.62
N ASP A 245 -21.64 23.12 -14.37
CA ASP A 245 -21.60 24.25 -15.30
C ASP A 245 -20.54 24.00 -16.38
N LEU A 246 -20.87 23.06 -17.28
CA LEU A 246 -19.99 22.64 -18.37
C LEU A 246 -19.70 23.80 -19.33
N ASP A 247 -20.64 24.73 -19.54
CA ASP A 247 -20.46 25.87 -20.44
C ASP A 247 -19.39 26.85 -19.91
N ALA A 248 -19.42 27.16 -18.61
CA ALA A 248 -18.42 28.03 -17.99
C ALA A 248 -17.06 27.33 -17.86
N ALA A 249 -17.04 26.02 -17.63
CA ALA A 249 -15.82 25.22 -17.63
C ALA A 249 -15.16 25.19 -19.02
N LEU A 250 -15.96 24.97 -20.07
CA LEU A 250 -15.50 24.91 -21.46
C LEU A 250 -14.80 26.19 -21.88
N LYS A 251 -15.42 27.35 -21.63
CA LYS A 251 -14.80 28.66 -21.92
C LYS A 251 -13.43 28.82 -21.26
N ARG A 252 -13.24 28.27 -20.06
CA ARG A 252 -11.96 28.32 -19.34
C ARG A 252 -10.94 27.35 -19.87
N PHE A 253 -11.34 26.13 -20.22
CA PHE A 253 -10.44 25.17 -20.87
C PHE A 253 -10.01 25.65 -22.27
N ASP A 254 -10.88 26.34 -22.99
CA ASP A 254 -10.55 26.97 -24.27
C ASP A 254 -9.52 28.09 -24.09
N ALA A 255 -9.73 29.00 -23.13
CA ALA A 255 -8.74 30.03 -22.80
C ALA A 255 -7.40 29.43 -22.36
N LEU A 256 -7.42 28.38 -21.54
CA LEU A 256 -6.22 27.64 -21.13
C LEU A 256 -5.49 27.01 -22.33
N ALA A 257 -6.23 26.46 -23.29
CA ALA A 257 -5.67 25.88 -24.51
C ALA A 257 -5.05 26.93 -25.44
N GLU A 258 -5.55 28.16 -25.45
CA GLU A 258 -4.99 29.28 -26.23
C GLU A 258 -3.77 29.91 -25.56
N GLU A 259 -3.85 30.14 -24.24
CA GLU A 259 -2.87 30.91 -23.46
C GLU A 259 -1.77 30.04 -22.82
N ALA A 260 -1.86 28.71 -22.93
CA ALA A 260 -0.86 27.79 -22.41
C ALA A 260 0.57 28.14 -22.90
N ARG A 261 1.56 28.02 -22.01
CA ARG A 261 2.95 28.42 -22.35
C ARG A 261 3.64 27.39 -23.23
N SER A 262 3.38 26.10 -23.02
CA SER A 262 3.94 25.03 -23.82
C SER A 262 2.90 24.50 -24.81
N ASP A 263 3.36 24.14 -26.01
CA ASP A 263 2.48 23.53 -27.02
C ASP A 263 1.86 22.21 -26.52
N ASN A 264 2.56 21.50 -25.63
CA ASN A 264 2.03 20.30 -24.99
C ASN A 264 0.82 20.62 -24.09
N ASP A 265 0.90 21.66 -23.28
CA ASP A 265 -0.20 22.06 -22.39
C ASP A 265 -1.40 22.56 -23.20
N LYS A 266 -1.16 23.28 -24.30
CA LYS A 266 -2.22 23.68 -25.25
C LYS A 266 -2.99 22.48 -25.75
N ILE A 267 -2.28 21.42 -26.17
CA ILE A 267 -2.90 20.18 -26.65
C ILE A 267 -3.66 19.48 -25.53
N VAL A 268 -3.08 19.37 -24.32
CA VAL A 268 -3.75 18.74 -23.18
C VAL A 268 -5.03 19.48 -22.80
N TYR A 269 -5.01 20.81 -22.71
CA TYR A 269 -6.20 21.60 -22.41
C TYR A 269 -7.24 21.52 -23.54
N ALA A 270 -6.81 21.54 -24.81
CA ALA A 270 -7.71 21.36 -25.93
C ALA A 270 -8.38 19.97 -25.93
N MET A 271 -7.65 18.91 -25.59
CA MET A 271 -8.22 17.57 -25.42
C MET A 271 -9.23 17.51 -24.27
N ARG A 272 -8.97 18.20 -23.16
CA ARG A 272 -9.93 18.32 -22.05
C ARG A 272 -11.18 19.09 -22.46
N ALA A 273 -11.03 20.21 -23.18
CA ALA A 273 -12.16 20.97 -23.70
C ALA A 273 -13.03 20.10 -24.61
N ALA A 274 -12.43 19.36 -25.55
CA ALA A 274 -13.15 18.44 -26.41
C ALA A 274 -13.90 17.34 -25.63
N GLU A 275 -13.30 16.77 -24.57
CA GLU A 275 -13.97 15.81 -23.68
C GLU A 275 -15.23 16.42 -23.01
N PHE A 276 -15.14 17.65 -22.52
CA PHE A 276 -16.31 18.32 -21.93
C PHE A 276 -17.38 18.65 -22.98
N ARG A 277 -16.99 18.97 -24.22
CA ARG A 277 -17.96 19.15 -25.32
C ARG A 277 -18.69 17.86 -25.65
N ILE A 278 -17.99 16.72 -25.65
CA ILE A 278 -18.63 15.39 -25.79
C ILE A 278 -19.68 15.19 -24.70
N ARG A 279 -19.36 15.51 -23.43
CA ARG A 279 -20.31 15.41 -22.32
C ARG A 279 -21.48 16.39 -22.43
N ALA A 280 -21.27 17.57 -23.02
CA ALA A 280 -22.30 18.57 -23.27
C ALA A 280 -23.22 18.21 -24.46
N GLY A 281 -22.90 17.17 -25.24
CA GLY A 281 -23.66 16.74 -26.42
C GLY A 281 -23.16 17.32 -27.74
N ASP A 282 -22.15 18.19 -27.71
CA ASP A 282 -21.51 18.81 -28.89
C ASP A 282 -20.43 17.92 -29.51
N ARG A 283 -20.81 16.66 -29.76
CA ARG A 283 -19.90 15.59 -30.19
C ARG A 283 -19.17 15.90 -31.51
N ASP A 284 -19.90 16.36 -32.52
CA ASP A 284 -19.34 16.58 -33.87
C ASP A 284 -18.29 17.69 -33.87
N GLN A 285 -18.52 18.74 -33.07
CA GLN A 285 -17.58 19.84 -32.92
C GLN A 285 -16.32 19.38 -32.16
N ALA A 286 -16.50 18.59 -31.10
CA ALA A 286 -15.39 18.01 -30.36
C ALA A 286 -14.50 17.12 -31.24
N ILE A 287 -15.10 16.25 -32.06
CA ILE A 287 -14.37 15.38 -32.99
C ILE A 287 -13.55 16.22 -33.96
N LYS A 288 -14.15 17.21 -34.63
CA LYS A 288 -13.44 18.11 -35.57
C LYS A 288 -12.24 18.82 -34.96
N GLU A 289 -12.34 19.20 -33.69
CA GLU A 289 -11.23 19.84 -32.98
C GLU A 289 -10.12 18.84 -32.67
N ILE A 290 -10.47 17.62 -32.23
CA ILE A 290 -9.48 16.57 -32.00
C ILE A 290 -8.81 16.14 -33.31
N GLU A 291 -9.52 16.09 -34.44
CA GLU A 291 -8.94 15.83 -35.77
C GLU A 291 -7.89 16.88 -36.15
N ARG A 292 -8.17 18.17 -35.89
CA ARG A 292 -7.19 19.25 -36.09
C ARG A 292 -5.96 19.04 -35.22
N LEU A 293 -6.11 18.57 -33.98
CA LEU A 293 -4.99 18.22 -33.12
C LEU A 293 -4.22 17.02 -33.69
N LEU A 294 -4.91 15.96 -34.12
CA LEU A 294 -4.30 14.76 -34.71
C LEU A 294 -3.40 15.12 -35.91
N SER A 295 -3.83 16.02 -36.79
CA SER A 295 -3.04 16.45 -37.96
C SER A 295 -1.68 17.09 -37.60
N ARG A 296 -1.52 17.59 -36.37
CA ARG A 296 -0.29 18.23 -35.86
C ARG A 296 0.54 17.30 -34.98
N LEU A 297 -0.03 16.17 -34.58
CA LEU A 297 0.60 15.20 -33.69
C LEU A 297 1.36 14.16 -34.50
N ARG A 298 2.54 13.75 -34.01
CA ARG A 298 3.31 12.69 -34.64
C ARG A 298 2.57 11.34 -34.49
N PRO A 299 2.33 10.59 -35.59
CA PRO A 299 1.81 9.22 -35.50
C PRO A 299 2.65 8.35 -34.56
N GLY A 300 1.97 7.53 -33.75
CA GLY A 300 2.60 6.68 -32.73
C GLY A 300 3.05 7.39 -31.44
N SER A 301 2.92 8.72 -31.34
CA SER A 301 3.15 9.43 -30.07
C SER A 301 2.01 9.15 -29.06
N TYR A 302 2.32 9.27 -27.77
CA TYR A 302 1.35 9.10 -26.69
C TYR A 302 0.10 9.99 -26.89
N LEU A 303 0.32 11.28 -27.20
CA LEU A 303 -0.75 12.25 -27.43
C LEU A 303 -1.59 11.92 -28.67
N HIS A 304 -0.98 11.43 -29.74
CA HIS A 304 -1.72 10.98 -30.93
C HIS A 304 -2.66 9.82 -30.58
N GLY A 305 -2.17 8.84 -29.80
CA GLY A 305 -3.01 7.75 -29.31
C GLY A 305 -4.07 8.19 -28.29
N GLU A 306 -3.81 9.24 -27.50
CA GLU A 306 -4.80 9.83 -26.59
C GLU A 306 -5.92 10.54 -27.36
N ALA A 307 -5.57 11.37 -28.34
CA ALA A 307 -6.54 12.04 -29.20
C ALA A 307 -7.48 11.03 -29.89
N ARG A 308 -6.95 9.92 -30.45
CA ARG A 308 -7.79 8.83 -31.01
C ARG A 308 -8.75 8.25 -29.99
N ARG A 309 -8.27 7.94 -28.77
CA ARG A 309 -9.12 7.42 -27.69
C ARG A 309 -10.22 8.40 -27.31
N LYS A 310 -9.98 9.72 -27.36
CA LYS A 310 -11.02 10.73 -27.12
C LYS A 310 -12.10 10.71 -28.20
N ILE A 311 -11.71 10.61 -29.47
CA ILE A 311 -12.67 10.42 -30.57
C ILE A 311 -13.49 9.14 -30.35
N GLU A 312 -12.83 8.00 -30.13
CA GLU A 312 -13.52 6.72 -29.86
C GLU A 312 -14.49 6.83 -28.67
N SER A 313 -14.07 7.48 -27.57
CA SER A 313 -14.93 7.67 -26.40
C SER A 313 -16.21 8.47 -26.70
N ALA A 314 -16.15 9.37 -27.69
CA ALA A 314 -17.31 10.13 -28.16
C ALA A 314 -18.40 9.22 -28.70
N PHE A 315 -18.03 8.09 -29.32
CA PHE A 315 -18.96 7.09 -29.85
C PHE A 315 -19.29 5.99 -28.84
N LEU A 316 -18.27 5.47 -28.16
CA LEU A 316 -18.40 4.33 -27.26
C LEU A 316 -19.19 4.65 -25.99
N SER A 317 -19.20 5.91 -25.53
CA SER A 317 -20.03 6.35 -24.40
C SER A 317 -21.53 6.14 -24.63
N SER A 318 -21.99 6.19 -25.88
CA SER A 318 -23.37 5.89 -26.29
C SER A 318 -23.52 4.50 -26.93
N ALA A 319 -22.49 3.64 -26.84
CA ALA A 319 -22.39 2.35 -27.55
C ALA A 319 -22.65 2.46 -29.07
N ASP A 320 -22.34 3.61 -29.67
CA ASP A 320 -22.54 3.89 -31.10
C ASP A 320 -21.38 3.32 -31.93
N TYR A 321 -21.28 1.99 -31.96
CA TYR A 321 -20.28 1.32 -32.76
C TYR A 321 -20.49 1.59 -34.26
N ALA A 322 -21.74 1.69 -34.70
CA ALA A 322 -22.11 1.95 -36.10
C ALA A 322 -21.53 3.28 -36.59
N GLY A 323 -21.76 4.36 -35.84
CA GLY A 323 -21.17 5.66 -36.13
C GLY A 323 -19.66 5.63 -36.08
N LEU A 324 -19.05 4.89 -35.15
CA LEU A 324 -17.59 4.80 -35.05
C LEU A 324 -16.97 4.10 -36.26
N ALA A 325 -17.63 3.06 -36.79
CA ALA A 325 -17.19 2.41 -38.01
C ALA A 325 -17.29 3.36 -39.20
N SER A 326 -18.42 4.06 -39.38
CA SER A 326 -18.57 5.04 -40.47
C SER A 326 -17.55 6.18 -40.37
N TYR A 327 -17.23 6.63 -39.16
CA TYR A 327 -16.17 7.61 -38.93
C TYR A 327 -14.80 7.09 -39.41
N TYR A 328 -14.43 5.87 -39.03
CA TYR A 328 -13.15 5.30 -39.44
C TYR A 328 -13.12 4.91 -40.93
N GLU A 329 -14.24 4.49 -41.52
CA GLU A 329 -14.35 4.27 -42.98
C GLU A 329 -14.01 5.57 -43.73
N GLN A 330 -14.65 6.68 -43.36
CA GLN A 330 -14.36 7.99 -43.96
C GLN A 330 -12.91 8.42 -43.72
N TRP A 331 -12.39 8.22 -42.50
CA TRP A 331 -11.00 8.58 -42.17
C TRP A 331 -9.99 7.82 -43.02
N VAL A 332 -10.19 6.51 -43.21
CA VAL A 332 -9.31 5.63 -44.00
C VAL A 332 -9.40 5.94 -45.50
N ASP A 333 -10.56 6.35 -46.00
CA ASP A 333 -10.72 6.82 -47.38
C ASP A 333 -9.86 8.08 -47.65
N ASP A 334 -9.83 9.02 -46.70
CA ASP A 334 -9.02 10.24 -46.79
C ASP A 334 -7.53 10.00 -46.47
N HIS A 335 -7.23 9.00 -45.63
CA HIS A 335 -5.88 8.68 -45.15
C HIS A 335 -5.54 7.19 -45.34
N PRO A 336 -5.38 6.72 -46.59
CA PRO A 336 -5.17 5.29 -46.87
C PRO A 336 -3.88 4.74 -46.23
N ASP A 337 -2.87 5.55 -45.98
CA ASP A 337 -1.60 5.08 -45.40
C ASP A 337 -1.66 4.89 -43.86
N ASP A 338 -2.79 5.21 -43.21
CA ASP A 338 -2.99 5.11 -41.77
C ASP A 338 -3.40 3.71 -41.33
N ILE A 339 -2.42 2.81 -41.23
CA ILE A 339 -2.65 1.41 -40.87
C ILE A 339 -3.32 1.25 -39.49
N ASP A 340 -2.99 2.10 -38.52
CA ASP A 340 -3.64 2.08 -37.19
C ASP A 340 -5.14 2.41 -37.29
N ALA A 341 -5.54 3.35 -38.15
CA ALA A 341 -6.96 3.63 -38.38
C ALA A 341 -7.68 2.45 -39.04
N THR A 342 -7.06 1.80 -40.03
CA THR A 342 -7.60 0.59 -40.67
C THR A 342 -7.81 -0.55 -39.66
N VAL A 343 -6.84 -0.77 -38.76
CA VAL A 343 -6.96 -1.76 -37.68
C VAL A 343 -8.08 -1.38 -36.70
N ARG A 344 -8.27 -0.09 -36.39
CA ARG A 344 -9.37 0.38 -35.53
C ARG A 344 -10.73 0.24 -36.17
N LEU A 345 -10.84 0.49 -37.47
CA LEU A 345 -12.05 0.20 -38.25
C LEU A 345 -12.42 -1.28 -38.13
N ALA A 346 -11.47 -2.17 -38.44
CA ALA A 346 -11.65 -3.61 -38.37
C ALA A 346 -12.07 -4.07 -36.96
N ARG A 347 -11.43 -3.57 -35.90
CA ARG A 347 -11.84 -3.85 -34.51
C ARG A 347 -13.25 -3.36 -34.20
N THR A 348 -13.62 -2.19 -34.70
CA THR A 348 -14.97 -1.63 -34.52
C THR A 348 -16.02 -2.49 -35.22
N LEU A 349 -15.75 -2.95 -36.45
CA LEU A 349 -16.61 -3.87 -37.19
C LEU A 349 -16.73 -5.23 -36.49
N SER A 350 -15.63 -5.74 -35.93
CA SER A 350 -15.63 -6.98 -35.14
C SER A 350 -16.51 -6.84 -33.90
N ALA A 351 -16.43 -5.71 -33.19
CA ALA A 351 -17.30 -5.41 -32.04
C ALA A 351 -18.80 -5.28 -32.41
N GLN A 352 -19.12 -4.94 -33.66
CA GLN A 352 -20.49 -4.97 -34.18
C GLN A 352 -20.98 -6.38 -34.56
N GLY A 353 -20.12 -7.40 -34.48
CA GLY A 353 -20.40 -8.74 -34.99
C GLY A 353 -20.26 -8.88 -36.50
N ARG A 354 -19.77 -7.84 -37.20
CA ARG A 354 -19.47 -7.86 -38.64
C ARG A 354 -18.08 -8.45 -38.90
N THR A 355 -17.86 -9.64 -38.35
CA THR A 355 -16.55 -10.32 -38.36
C THR A 355 -15.99 -10.57 -39.77
N PRO A 356 -16.78 -10.97 -40.78
CA PRO A 356 -16.24 -11.15 -42.14
C PRO A 356 -15.63 -9.87 -42.71
N GLU A 357 -16.31 -8.74 -42.56
CA GLU A 357 -15.84 -7.44 -43.03
C GLU A 357 -14.62 -6.96 -42.23
N ALA A 358 -14.62 -7.20 -40.91
CA ALA A 358 -13.46 -6.91 -40.07
C ALA A 358 -12.20 -7.65 -40.55
N ILE A 359 -12.34 -8.94 -40.92
CA ILE A 359 -11.24 -9.75 -41.44
C ILE A 359 -10.67 -9.15 -42.73
N GLU A 360 -11.51 -8.75 -43.68
CA GLU A 360 -11.07 -8.11 -44.93
C GLU A 360 -10.24 -6.85 -44.65
N TRP A 361 -10.68 -6.01 -43.71
CA TRP A 361 -9.95 -4.80 -43.34
C TRP A 361 -8.62 -5.10 -42.62
N PHE A 362 -8.57 -6.12 -41.78
CA PHE A 362 -7.31 -6.57 -41.18
C PHE A 362 -6.34 -7.11 -42.23
N GLU A 363 -6.84 -7.87 -43.21
CA GLU A 363 -6.02 -8.39 -44.32
C GLU A 363 -5.44 -7.25 -45.15
N GLN A 364 -6.25 -6.24 -45.49
CA GLN A 364 -5.76 -5.02 -46.16
C GLN A 364 -4.67 -4.28 -45.34
N ALA A 365 -4.83 -4.20 -44.01
CA ALA A 365 -3.83 -3.61 -43.13
C ALA A 365 -2.50 -4.41 -43.16
N ILE A 366 -2.58 -5.74 -43.19
CA ILE A 366 -1.41 -6.63 -43.29
C ILE A 366 -0.75 -6.53 -44.67
N GLU A 367 -1.51 -6.41 -45.75
CA GLU A 367 -0.96 -6.26 -47.11
C GLU A 367 -0.12 -4.99 -47.24
N ARG A 368 -0.56 -3.89 -46.62
CA ARG A 368 0.16 -2.61 -46.64
C ARG A 368 1.36 -2.59 -45.69
N ALA A 369 1.28 -3.29 -44.55
CA ALA A 369 2.34 -3.36 -43.55
C ALA A 369 2.70 -4.82 -43.17
N PRO A 370 3.26 -5.62 -44.10
CA PRO A 370 3.45 -7.07 -43.89
C PRO A 370 4.48 -7.41 -42.81
N SER A 371 5.38 -6.48 -42.51
CA SER A 371 6.40 -6.61 -41.45
C SER A 371 5.90 -6.22 -40.06
N GLU A 372 4.74 -5.55 -39.95
CA GLU A 372 4.21 -5.15 -38.65
C GLU A 372 3.41 -6.28 -38.00
N SER A 373 3.73 -6.58 -36.74
CA SER A 373 3.05 -7.64 -35.99
C SER A 373 1.64 -7.24 -35.54
N ALA A 374 1.40 -5.94 -35.30
CA ALA A 374 0.17 -5.46 -34.66
C ALA A 374 -1.12 -5.75 -35.47
N PRO A 375 -1.19 -5.49 -36.80
CA PRO A 375 -2.37 -5.85 -37.60
C PRO A 375 -2.61 -7.36 -37.64
N ARG A 376 -1.54 -8.16 -37.70
CA ARG A 376 -1.63 -9.63 -37.72
C ARG A 376 -2.12 -10.21 -36.40
N LEU A 377 -1.64 -9.68 -35.27
CA LEU A 377 -2.15 -10.05 -33.94
C LEU A 377 -3.63 -9.69 -33.80
N ALA A 378 -4.05 -8.51 -34.29
CA ALA A 378 -5.47 -8.13 -34.28
C ALA A 378 -6.34 -9.06 -35.15
N LEU A 379 -5.83 -9.52 -36.30
CA LEU A 379 -6.51 -10.52 -37.13
C LEU A 379 -6.62 -11.88 -36.43
N ILE A 380 -5.56 -12.32 -35.75
CA ILE A 380 -5.57 -13.53 -34.94
C ILE A 380 -6.65 -13.45 -33.87
N ASP A 381 -6.73 -12.34 -33.13
CA ASP A 381 -7.75 -12.12 -32.10
C ASP A 381 -9.15 -12.19 -32.69
N ALA A 382 -9.36 -11.61 -33.88
CA ALA A 382 -10.63 -11.67 -34.60
C ALA A 382 -10.99 -13.11 -35.01
N TYR A 383 -10.03 -13.89 -35.50
CA TYR A 383 -10.24 -15.32 -35.81
C TYR A 383 -10.55 -16.15 -34.56
N VAL A 384 -9.85 -15.90 -33.44
CA VAL A 384 -10.10 -16.58 -32.16
C VAL A 384 -11.50 -16.24 -31.63
N ALA A 385 -11.93 -14.98 -31.68
CA ALA A 385 -13.27 -14.55 -31.29
C ALA A 385 -14.36 -15.16 -32.18
N ALA A 386 -14.04 -15.46 -33.44
CA ALA A 386 -14.91 -16.14 -34.39
C ALA A 386 -14.88 -17.67 -34.28
N GLU A 387 -14.13 -18.23 -33.31
CA GLU A 387 -13.86 -19.67 -33.16
C GLU A 387 -13.17 -20.32 -34.39
N ARG A 388 -12.57 -19.50 -35.26
CA ARG A 388 -11.79 -19.93 -36.44
C ARG A 388 -10.34 -20.21 -36.06
N TYR A 389 -10.13 -21.18 -35.18
CA TYR A 389 -8.82 -21.47 -34.58
C TYR A 389 -7.76 -21.93 -35.59
N SER A 390 -8.18 -22.63 -36.65
CA SER A 390 -7.29 -23.07 -37.72
C SER A 390 -6.66 -21.88 -38.48
N ASP A 391 -7.47 -20.88 -38.82
CA ASP A 391 -7.03 -19.66 -39.50
C ASP A 391 -6.13 -18.82 -38.58
N ALA A 392 -6.50 -18.67 -37.31
CA ALA A 392 -5.66 -18.02 -36.30
C ALA A 392 -4.29 -18.70 -36.18
N ALA A 393 -4.25 -20.04 -36.17
CA ALA A 393 -3.00 -20.80 -36.14
C ALA A 393 -2.13 -20.56 -37.39
N THR A 394 -2.72 -20.45 -38.58
CA THR A 394 -1.99 -20.09 -39.82
C THR A 394 -1.40 -18.68 -39.76
N GLN A 395 -2.10 -17.73 -39.15
CA GLN A 395 -1.58 -16.38 -38.96
C GLN A 395 -0.42 -16.36 -37.95
N TYR A 396 -0.48 -17.12 -36.87
CA TYR A 396 0.67 -17.32 -35.97
C TYR A 396 1.86 -18.00 -36.65
N GLU A 397 1.61 -18.99 -37.51
CA GLU A 397 2.69 -19.63 -38.29
C GLU A 397 3.41 -18.58 -39.15
N THR A 398 2.67 -17.67 -39.78
CA THR A 398 3.24 -16.58 -40.57
C THR A 398 3.96 -15.55 -39.69
N LEU A 399 3.38 -15.18 -38.55
CA LEU A 399 3.99 -14.27 -37.59
C LEU A 399 5.35 -14.77 -37.09
N THR A 400 5.42 -16.07 -36.76
CA THR A 400 6.65 -16.73 -36.28
C THR A 400 7.65 -17.07 -37.38
N LYS A 401 7.36 -16.79 -38.67
CA LYS A 401 8.37 -16.78 -39.73
C LYS A 401 9.15 -15.45 -39.73
N ASN A 402 8.47 -14.36 -39.41
CA ASN A 402 9.07 -13.03 -39.34
C ASN A 402 9.77 -12.76 -37.99
N ASP A 403 9.25 -13.35 -36.92
CA ASP A 403 9.80 -13.27 -35.56
C ASP A 403 9.88 -14.68 -34.91
N PRO A 404 10.90 -15.49 -35.28
CA PRO A 404 10.93 -16.93 -34.95
C PRO A 404 11.13 -17.29 -33.48
N ASP A 405 11.72 -16.39 -32.71
CA ASP A 405 12.21 -16.67 -31.34
C ASP A 405 11.41 -15.94 -30.26
N ASN A 406 10.28 -15.32 -30.63
CA ASN A 406 9.39 -14.65 -29.69
C ASN A 406 8.60 -15.68 -28.86
N PRO A 407 8.88 -15.80 -27.55
CA PRO A 407 8.25 -16.83 -26.71
C PRO A 407 6.73 -16.67 -26.65
N ASP A 408 6.23 -15.44 -26.57
CA ASP A 408 4.81 -15.16 -26.43
C ASP A 408 4.05 -15.68 -27.66
N HIS A 409 4.57 -15.44 -28.87
CA HIS A 409 3.93 -15.95 -30.09
C HIS A 409 3.85 -17.47 -30.12
N LEU A 410 4.92 -18.18 -29.71
CA LEU A 410 4.96 -19.64 -29.70
C LEU A 410 4.01 -20.22 -28.64
N VAL A 411 3.93 -19.60 -27.46
CA VAL A 411 3.02 -20.02 -26.39
C VAL A 411 1.57 -19.89 -26.84
N HIS A 412 1.16 -18.70 -27.30
CA HIS A 412 -0.22 -18.43 -27.71
C HIS A 412 -0.62 -19.25 -28.94
N TRP A 413 0.30 -19.48 -29.89
CA TRP A 413 0.02 -20.34 -31.04
C TRP A 413 -0.33 -21.76 -30.63
N GLY A 414 0.45 -22.38 -29.74
CA GLY A 414 0.13 -23.71 -29.22
C GLY A 414 -1.19 -23.74 -28.47
N GLN A 415 -1.52 -22.69 -27.71
CA GLN A 415 -2.81 -22.59 -27.01
C GLN A 415 -4.00 -22.48 -27.98
N VAL A 416 -3.88 -21.70 -29.06
CA VAL A 416 -4.91 -21.60 -30.11
C VAL A 416 -5.12 -22.95 -30.79
N ILE A 417 -4.06 -23.71 -31.05
CA ILE A 417 -4.19 -25.07 -31.59
C ILE A 417 -5.01 -25.98 -30.66
N LEU A 418 -4.85 -25.87 -29.33
CA LEU A 418 -5.63 -26.67 -28.38
C LEU A 418 -7.12 -26.28 -28.33
N GLN A 419 -7.47 -25.06 -28.71
CA GLN A 419 -8.86 -24.60 -28.77
C GLN A 419 -9.59 -25.14 -30.01
N ASP A 420 -8.87 -25.51 -31.06
CA ASP A 420 -9.42 -26.16 -32.26
C ASP A 420 -10.02 -27.53 -31.88
N LYS A 421 -11.35 -27.57 -31.70
CA LYS A 421 -12.11 -28.79 -31.35
C LYS A 421 -12.53 -29.59 -32.59
N ASP A 422 -12.34 -29.05 -33.79
CA ASP A 422 -12.58 -29.77 -35.03
C ASP A 422 -11.49 -30.81 -35.29
N ARG A 423 -10.31 -30.61 -34.70
CA ARG A 423 -9.22 -31.60 -34.65
C ARG A 423 -9.38 -32.54 -33.48
N ASP A 424 -8.95 -33.78 -33.70
CA ASP A 424 -8.83 -34.78 -32.64
C ASP A 424 -7.95 -34.27 -31.47
N ALA A 425 -8.32 -34.66 -30.25
CA ALA A 425 -7.72 -34.14 -29.02
C ALA A 425 -6.22 -34.46 -28.92
N ASP A 426 -5.81 -35.66 -29.35
CA ASP A 426 -4.40 -36.04 -29.33
C ASP A 426 -3.64 -35.36 -30.46
N GLN A 427 -4.25 -35.25 -31.65
CA GLN A 427 -3.63 -34.57 -32.79
C GLN A 427 -3.32 -33.11 -32.51
N ARG A 428 -4.27 -32.37 -31.92
CA ARG A 428 -4.05 -30.96 -31.56
C ARG A 428 -3.03 -30.82 -30.42
N ALA A 429 -3.03 -31.72 -29.43
CA ALA A 429 -2.02 -31.72 -28.37
C ALA A 429 -0.62 -31.92 -28.95
N GLN A 430 -0.44 -32.91 -29.83
CA GLN A 430 0.84 -33.15 -30.50
C GLN A 430 1.26 -31.98 -31.40
N ALA A 431 0.31 -31.32 -32.07
CA ALA A 431 0.60 -30.12 -32.87
C ALA A 431 1.06 -28.94 -31.99
N ALA A 432 0.39 -28.69 -30.86
CA ALA A 432 0.79 -27.66 -29.90
C ALA A 432 2.18 -27.95 -29.30
N ALA A 433 2.48 -29.20 -28.95
CA ALA A 433 3.79 -29.60 -28.46
C ALA A 433 4.91 -29.35 -29.48
N LYS A 434 4.69 -29.59 -30.78
CA LYS A 434 5.68 -29.25 -31.82
C LYS A 434 6.02 -27.76 -31.82
N VAL A 435 5.03 -26.89 -31.59
CA VAL A 435 5.25 -25.44 -31.49
C VAL A 435 6.05 -25.09 -30.24
N TRP A 436 5.64 -25.60 -29.07
CA TRP A 436 6.35 -25.30 -27.81
C TRP A 436 7.75 -25.93 -27.75
N MET A 437 8.00 -27.00 -28.49
CA MET A 437 9.36 -27.54 -28.65
C MET A 437 10.28 -26.57 -29.37
N ARG A 438 9.79 -25.75 -30.32
CA ARG A 438 10.61 -24.68 -30.91
C ARG A 438 11.10 -23.70 -29.84
N LEU A 439 10.24 -23.36 -28.88
CA LEU A 439 10.60 -22.51 -27.74
C LEU A 439 11.63 -23.20 -26.84
N ALA A 440 11.43 -24.48 -26.53
CA ALA A 440 12.37 -25.27 -25.73
C ALA A 440 13.74 -25.42 -26.42
N ASP A 441 13.78 -25.56 -27.74
CA ASP A 441 15.01 -25.74 -28.51
C ASP A 441 15.77 -24.42 -28.67
N ALA A 442 15.06 -23.32 -28.94
CA ALA A 442 15.64 -21.97 -29.04
C ALA A 442 16.31 -21.52 -27.74
N ARG A 443 15.82 -22.01 -26.59
CA ARG A 443 16.37 -21.73 -25.25
C ARG A 443 16.64 -23.03 -24.49
N SER A 444 17.41 -23.91 -25.12
CA SER A 444 17.74 -25.25 -24.59
C SER A 444 18.60 -25.23 -23.33
N ASP A 445 19.27 -24.11 -23.03
CA ASP A 445 20.10 -23.87 -21.86
C ASP A 445 19.37 -23.12 -20.73
N ASP A 446 18.13 -22.69 -20.95
CA ASP A 446 17.33 -21.96 -19.97
C ASP A 446 16.39 -22.91 -19.20
N ALA A 447 16.73 -23.20 -17.96
CA ALA A 447 15.95 -24.07 -17.08
C ALA A 447 14.52 -23.55 -16.84
N VAL A 448 14.33 -22.23 -16.81
CA VAL A 448 13.01 -21.60 -16.63
C VAL A 448 12.14 -21.93 -17.83
N VAL A 449 12.67 -21.76 -19.04
CA VAL A 449 11.92 -22.04 -20.28
C VAL A 449 11.62 -23.54 -20.42
N GLN A 450 12.55 -24.43 -20.06
CA GLN A 450 12.27 -25.87 -20.04
C GLN A 450 11.10 -26.19 -19.10
N SER A 451 11.04 -25.58 -17.90
CA SER A 451 9.92 -25.79 -16.97
C SER A 451 8.59 -25.19 -17.47
N GLN A 452 8.62 -24.01 -18.10
CA GLN A 452 7.43 -23.39 -18.68
C GLN A 452 6.84 -24.25 -19.81
N VAL A 453 7.68 -24.80 -20.69
CA VAL A 453 7.22 -25.73 -21.73
C VAL A 453 6.70 -27.03 -21.11
N ALA A 454 7.29 -27.52 -20.02
CA ALA A 454 6.77 -28.66 -19.28
C ALA A 454 5.35 -28.39 -18.75
N ASP A 455 5.10 -27.21 -18.17
CA ASP A 455 3.77 -26.81 -17.68
C ASP A 455 2.73 -26.74 -18.80
N LEU A 456 3.11 -26.18 -19.96
CA LEU A 456 2.25 -26.13 -21.14
C LEU A 456 1.88 -27.54 -21.62
N MET A 457 2.86 -28.45 -21.71
CA MET A 457 2.65 -29.85 -22.08
C MET A 457 1.81 -30.61 -21.06
N ARG A 458 2.03 -30.36 -19.76
CA ARG A 458 1.23 -30.91 -18.67
C ARG A 458 -0.23 -30.50 -18.79
N ASN A 459 -0.50 -29.22 -19.05
CA ASN A 459 -1.87 -28.71 -19.23
C ASN A 459 -2.52 -29.29 -20.50
N ALA A 460 -1.71 -29.59 -21.52
CA ALA A 460 -2.14 -30.31 -22.72
C ALA A 460 -2.26 -31.83 -22.54
N LYS A 461 -2.07 -32.37 -21.32
CA LYS A 461 -2.08 -33.81 -21.00
C LYS A 461 -1.03 -34.65 -21.75
N LEU A 462 0.07 -34.02 -22.16
CA LEU A 462 1.20 -34.69 -22.80
C LEU A 462 2.19 -35.16 -21.74
N GLU A 463 1.81 -36.23 -21.04
CA GLU A 463 2.46 -36.72 -19.82
C GLU A 463 3.97 -36.91 -19.97
N GLU A 464 4.40 -37.82 -20.86
CA GLU A 464 5.83 -38.15 -21.00
C GLU A 464 6.67 -36.99 -21.54
N GLN A 465 6.10 -36.13 -22.39
CA GLN A 465 6.82 -34.96 -22.91
C GLN A 465 7.02 -33.91 -21.82
N ALA A 466 6.00 -33.65 -21.00
CA ALA A 466 6.09 -32.77 -19.84
C ALA A 466 7.15 -33.27 -18.83
N LEU A 467 7.13 -34.57 -18.51
CA LEU A 467 8.13 -35.18 -17.63
C LEU A 467 9.55 -35.05 -18.19
N GLN A 468 9.74 -35.24 -19.49
CA GLN A 468 11.02 -35.04 -20.15
C GLN A 468 11.53 -33.59 -19.99
N ARG A 469 10.64 -32.60 -20.14
CA ARG A 469 11.00 -31.18 -20.03
C ARG A 469 11.30 -30.76 -18.59
N TYR A 470 10.54 -31.22 -17.61
CA TYR A 470 10.88 -31.00 -16.19
C TYR A 470 12.25 -31.61 -15.84
N ARG A 471 12.54 -32.84 -16.31
CA ARG A 471 13.86 -33.47 -16.11
C ARG A 471 14.98 -32.66 -16.78
N ALA A 472 14.73 -32.05 -17.94
CA ALA A 472 15.69 -31.15 -18.58
C ALA A 472 15.95 -29.89 -17.73
N ALA A 473 14.91 -29.28 -17.15
CA ALA A 473 15.05 -28.14 -16.24
C ALA A 473 15.90 -28.50 -15.01
N ILE A 474 15.65 -29.65 -14.38
CA ILE A 474 16.44 -30.15 -13.24
C ILE A 474 17.90 -30.40 -13.65
N LYS A 475 18.15 -30.95 -14.84
CA LYS A 475 19.52 -31.19 -15.33
C LYS A 475 20.30 -29.88 -15.52
N LEU A 476 19.65 -28.83 -15.99
CA LEU A 476 20.25 -27.52 -16.21
C LEU A 476 20.54 -26.79 -14.89
N ALA A 477 19.65 -26.94 -13.90
CA ALA A 477 19.74 -26.27 -12.61
C ALA A 477 19.50 -27.27 -11.45
N PRO A 478 20.43 -28.20 -11.19
CA PRO A 478 20.23 -29.29 -10.21
C PRO A 478 20.18 -28.80 -8.76
N GLN A 479 20.69 -27.60 -8.51
CA GLN A 479 20.72 -26.93 -7.22
C GLN A 479 19.43 -26.17 -6.89
N GLU A 480 18.58 -25.94 -7.90
CA GLU A 480 17.33 -25.21 -7.73
C GLU A 480 16.19 -26.17 -7.32
N PRO A 481 15.68 -26.08 -6.08
CA PRO A 481 14.71 -27.04 -5.57
C PRO A 481 13.36 -26.97 -6.29
N GLN A 482 13.00 -25.79 -6.81
CA GLN A 482 11.70 -25.53 -7.46
C GLN A 482 11.36 -26.52 -8.59
N TYR A 483 12.34 -26.95 -9.38
CA TYR A 483 12.07 -27.83 -10.53
C TYR A 483 11.82 -29.29 -10.11
N LYS A 484 12.48 -29.73 -9.03
CA LYS A 484 12.24 -31.04 -8.41
C LYS A 484 10.86 -31.06 -7.74
N GLU A 485 10.46 -29.96 -7.10
CA GLU A 485 9.11 -29.79 -6.57
C GLU A 485 8.05 -29.92 -7.65
N TYR A 486 8.16 -29.14 -8.74
CA TYR A 486 7.19 -29.19 -9.84
C TYR A 486 7.08 -30.58 -10.48
N LEU A 487 8.22 -31.26 -10.68
CA LEU A 487 8.22 -32.62 -11.22
C LEU A 487 7.57 -33.61 -10.25
N GLY A 488 7.94 -33.59 -8.96
CA GLY A 488 7.40 -34.51 -7.97
C GLY A 488 5.90 -34.30 -7.75
N GLU A 489 5.43 -33.05 -7.70
CA GLU A 489 3.99 -32.76 -7.62
C GLU A 489 3.23 -33.31 -8.82
N TYR A 490 3.81 -33.17 -10.03
CA TYR A 490 3.17 -33.66 -11.23
C TYR A 490 3.14 -35.19 -11.27
N LEU A 491 4.23 -35.86 -10.91
CA LEU A 491 4.30 -37.32 -10.77
C LEU A 491 3.28 -37.84 -9.74
N TYR A 492 3.12 -37.14 -8.61
CA TYR A 492 2.13 -37.48 -7.60
C TYR A 492 0.71 -37.41 -8.16
N ARG A 493 0.39 -36.36 -8.94
CA ARG A 493 -0.92 -36.22 -9.62
C ARG A 493 -1.17 -37.31 -10.66
N LEU A 494 -0.11 -37.79 -11.31
CA LEU A 494 -0.17 -38.94 -12.24
C LEU A 494 -0.27 -40.30 -11.50
N ASN A 495 -0.41 -40.29 -10.17
CA ASN A 495 -0.41 -41.47 -9.31
C ASN A 495 0.91 -42.29 -9.37
N ARG A 496 2.01 -41.66 -9.80
CA ARG A 496 3.38 -42.22 -9.82
C ARG A 496 4.11 -41.80 -8.53
N LYS A 497 3.54 -42.21 -7.39
CA LYS A 497 3.96 -41.73 -6.06
C LYS A 497 5.42 -42.09 -5.74
N ASP A 498 5.86 -43.30 -6.07
CA ASP A 498 7.23 -43.73 -5.80
C ASP A 498 8.26 -42.85 -6.52
N GLU A 499 8.03 -42.56 -7.82
CA GLU A 499 8.88 -41.65 -8.59
C GLU A 499 8.82 -40.20 -8.06
N ALA A 500 7.65 -39.75 -7.60
CA ALA A 500 7.52 -38.43 -6.98
C ALA A 500 8.41 -38.31 -5.74
N TYR A 501 8.40 -39.34 -4.89
CA TYR A 501 9.22 -39.38 -3.69
C TYR A 501 10.71 -39.45 -4.00
N GLU A 502 11.13 -40.25 -4.98
CA GLU A 502 12.52 -40.28 -5.43
C GLU A 502 12.99 -38.89 -5.89
N VAL A 503 12.16 -38.18 -6.67
CA VAL A 503 12.48 -36.82 -7.13
C VAL A 503 12.59 -35.85 -5.96
N TRP A 504 11.66 -35.89 -5.00
CA TRP A 504 11.74 -35.02 -3.82
C TRP A 504 12.93 -35.38 -2.93
N GLN A 505 13.25 -36.66 -2.72
CA GLN A 505 14.44 -37.08 -1.95
C GLN A 505 15.72 -36.50 -2.54
N SER A 506 15.82 -36.42 -3.87
CA SER A 506 16.96 -35.78 -4.55
C SER A 506 17.15 -34.29 -4.21
N LEU A 507 16.21 -33.63 -3.54
CA LEU A 507 16.39 -32.27 -2.99
C LEU A 507 17.49 -32.21 -1.94
N ALA A 508 17.72 -33.30 -1.20
CA ALA A 508 18.63 -33.35 -0.06
C ALA A 508 19.66 -34.49 -0.15
N GLU A 509 20.09 -34.83 -1.37
CA GLU A 509 21.12 -35.85 -1.65
C GLU A 509 22.51 -35.24 -1.87
N GLY A 510 23.55 -35.95 -1.43
CA GLY A 510 24.95 -35.57 -1.67
C GLY A 510 25.27 -34.15 -1.20
N GLU A 511 25.79 -33.32 -2.10
CA GLU A 511 26.14 -31.92 -1.81
C GLU A 511 24.92 -31.03 -1.53
N LEU A 512 23.71 -31.45 -1.91
CA LEU A 512 22.47 -30.73 -1.64
C LEU A 512 21.93 -30.95 -0.24
N ARG A 513 22.57 -31.82 0.55
CA ARG A 513 22.15 -32.17 1.91
C ARG A 513 22.48 -31.05 2.90
N THR A 514 21.76 -29.95 2.77
CA THR A 514 21.82 -28.78 3.64
C THR A 514 20.57 -28.73 4.52
N ARG A 515 20.64 -28.06 5.69
CA ARG A 515 19.47 -27.84 6.55
C ARG A 515 18.27 -27.31 5.75
N LYS A 516 18.49 -26.26 4.94
CA LYS A 516 17.42 -25.61 4.17
C LYS A 516 16.70 -26.60 3.24
N ASN A 517 17.44 -27.45 2.55
CA ASN A 517 16.86 -28.44 1.65
C ASN A 517 16.19 -29.61 2.40
N LEU A 518 16.72 -30.01 3.55
CA LEU A 518 16.09 -31.02 4.42
C LEU A 518 14.75 -30.50 4.98
N VAL A 519 14.71 -29.26 5.47
CA VAL A 519 13.46 -28.62 5.93
C VAL A 519 12.45 -28.57 4.78
N ARG A 520 12.87 -28.14 3.59
CA ARG A 520 12.00 -28.08 2.41
C ARG A 520 11.46 -29.46 2.02
N LEU A 521 12.32 -30.49 2.01
CA LEU A 521 11.91 -31.87 1.76
C LEU A 521 10.90 -32.35 2.81
N ALA A 522 11.16 -32.09 4.09
CA ALA A 522 10.26 -32.49 5.17
C ALA A 522 8.88 -31.82 5.06
N GLU A 523 8.83 -30.53 4.71
CA GLU A 523 7.57 -29.80 4.43
C GLU A 523 6.78 -30.44 3.29
N ILE A 524 7.45 -30.79 2.19
CA ILE A 524 6.82 -31.44 1.04
C ILE A 524 6.26 -32.79 1.47
N LEU A 525 7.04 -33.62 2.17
CA LEU A 525 6.58 -34.93 2.62
C LEU A 525 5.39 -34.83 3.57
N HIS A 526 5.39 -33.86 4.49
CA HIS A 526 4.26 -33.59 5.38
C HIS A 526 3.02 -33.19 4.57
N GLN A 527 3.15 -32.26 3.61
CA GLN A 527 2.05 -31.84 2.74
C GLN A 527 1.43 -32.99 1.93
N PHE A 528 2.23 -33.99 1.54
CA PHE A 528 1.79 -35.15 0.76
C PHE A 528 1.51 -36.40 1.61
N GLU A 529 1.17 -36.22 2.90
CA GLU A 529 0.67 -37.23 3.84
C GLU A 529 1.71 -38.34 4.15
N ARG A 530 3.00 -38.02 4.14
CA ARG A 530 4.10 -38.94 4.47
C ARG A 530 4.74 -38.56 5.80
N GLU A 531 3.93 -38.56 6.84
CA GLU A 531 4.27 -38.05 8.18
C GLU A 531 5.52 -38.69 8.77
N SER A 532 5.63 -40.03 8.73
CA SER A 532 6.80 -40.74 9.25
C SER A 532 8.12 -40.28 8.63
N ASP A 533 8.10 -40.02 7.32
CA ASP A 533 9.28 -39.67 6.56
C ASP A 533 9.58 -38.18 6.76
N ALA A 534 8.55 -37.33 6.81
CA ALA A 534 8.66 -35.92 7.14
C ALA A 534 9.30 -35.70 8.53
N ILE A 535 8.82 -36.40 9.56
CA ILE A 535 9.38 -36.36 10.92
C ILE A 535 10.84 -36.81 10.92
N THR A 536 11.17 -37.87 10.16
CA THR A 536 12.55 -38.38 10.05
C THR A 536 13.48 -37.34 9.42
N VAL A 537 13.07 -36.73 8.30
CA VAL A 537 13.87 -35.71 7.60
C VAL A 537 13.98 -34.43 8.43
N MET A 538 12.91 -34.01 9.10
CA MET A 538 12.92 -32.83 9.97
C MET A 538 13.81 -33.04 11.21
N SER A 539 13.82 -34.25 11.78
CA SER A 539 14.73 -34.63 12.86
C SER A 539 16.18 -34.42 12.46
N GLU A 540 16.55 -34.84 11.25
CA GLU A 540 17.89 -34.62 10.71
C GLU A 540 18.17 -33.13 10.46
N ALA A 541 17.22 -32.39 9.89
CA ALA A 541 17.37 -30.95 9.71
C ALA A 541 17.65 -30.23 11.05
N CYS A 542 16.98 -30.65 12.12
CA CYS A 542 17.14 -30.11 13.47
C CYS A 542 18.47 -30.45 14.15
N GLN A 543 19.29 -31.32 13.55
CA GLN A 543 20.67 -31.57 13.97
C GLN A 543 21.68 -30.60 13.32
N MET A 544 21.28 -29.86 12.27
CA MET A 544 22.14 -29.00 11.46
C MET A 544 21.93 -27.50 11.74
N ASP A 545 22.00 -27.09 13.01
CA ASP A 545 21.80 -25.70 13.46
C ASP A 545 20.43 -25.10 13.07
N PRO A 546 19.33 -25.60 13.67
CA PRO A 546 17.98 -25.15 13.35
C PRO A 546 17.64 -23.82 14.01
N THR A 547 16.73 -23.11 13.36
CA THR A 547 16.07 -21.92 13.91
C THR A 547 15.01 -22.31 14.95
N ILE A 548 14.63 -21.34 15.79
CA ILE A 548 13.52 -21.49 16.73
C ILE A 548 12.22 -21.93 16.04
N GLU A 549 11.94 -21.40 14.85
CA GLU A 549 10.73 -21.70 14.08
C GLU A 549 10.72 -23.13 13.55
N GLU A 550 11.88 -23.64 13.11
CA GLU A 550 12.02 -25.02 12.66
C GLU A 550 11.85 -26.01 13.82
N ARG A 551 12.37 -25.69 15.02
CA ARG A 551 12.16 -26.52 16.22
C ARG A 551 10.71 -26.52 16.68
N ILE A 552 10.05 -25.37 16.69
CA ILE A 552 8.62 -25.26 17.01
C ILE A 552 7.81 -26.13 16.05
N ARG A 553 8.05 -25.98 14.74
CA ARG A 553 7.34 -26.76 13.73
C ARG A 553 7.57 -28.27 13.89
N PHE A 554 8.81 -28.67 14.17
CA PHE A 554 9.11 -30.08 14.41
C PHE A 554 8.37 -30.61 15.65
N ALA A 555 8.29 -29.82 16.72
CA ALA A 555 7.53 -30.17 17.91
C ALA A 555 6.02 -30.29 17.63
N GLU A 556 5.46 -29.43 16.78
CA GLU A 556 4.06 -29.51 16.34
C GLU A 556 3.79 -30.83 15.60
N TRP A 557 4.64 -31.20 14.64
CA TRP A 557 4.49 -32.45 13.89
C TRP A 557 4.60 -33.68 14.80
N LEU A 558 5.54 -33.67 15.74
CA LEU A 558 5.67 -34.74 16.75
C LEU A 558 4.43 -34.82 17.65
N ARG A 559 3.85 -33.68 18.06
CA ARG A 559 2.63 -33.64 18.87
C ARG A 559 1.44 -34.22 18.10
N ASP A 560 1.30 -33.87 16.84
CA ASP A 560 0.20 -34.33 15.99
C ASP A 560 0.30 -35.84 15.71
N ASP A 561 1.53 -36.37 15.63
CA ASP A 561 1.84 -37.81 15.60
C ASP A 561 1.80 -38.49 16.99
N GLN A 562 1.34 -37.78 18.03
CA GLN A 562 1.22 -38.26 19.42
C GLN A 562 2.56 -38.62 20.10
N GLN A 563 3.68 -38.18 19.55
CA GLN A 563 5.01 -38.27 20.16
C GLN A 563 5.25 -37.08 21.11
N PHE A 564 4.53 -37.06 22.23
CA PHE A 564 4.52 -35.92 23.16
C PHE A 564 5.86 -35.67 23.85
N ASP A 565 6.57 -36.71 24.31
CA ASP A 565 7.84 -36.52 25.02
C ASP A 565 8.94 -35.98 24.06
N PRO A 566 9.13 -36.51 22.83
CA PRO A 566 9.99 -35.89 21.83
C PRO A 566 9.57 -34.46 21.44
N SER A 567 8.27 -34.19 21.35
CA SER A 567 7.75 -32.83 21.09
C SER A 567 8.19 -31.85 22.19
N LEU A 568 8.04 -32.23 23.46
CA LEU A 568 8.48 -31.42 24.60
C LEU A 568 9.99 -31.21 24.63
N GLU A 569 10.78 -32.19 24.18
CA GLU A 569 12.24 -32.04 24.03
C GLU A 569 12.58 -30.96 23.00
N GLN A 570 11.91 -30.95 21.84
CA GLN A 570 12.12 -29.91 20.83
C GLN A 570 11.67 -28.53 21.30
N ILE A 571 10.55 -28.44 22.04
CA ILE A 571 10.09 -27.19 22.67
C ILE A 571 11.11 -26.66 23.67
N LYS A 572 11.72 -27.53 24.49
CA LYS A 572 12.79 -27.15 25.39
C LYS A 572 13.99 -26.59 24.62
N LEU A 573 14.43 -27.29 23.57
CA LEU A 573 15.54 -26.83 22.72
C LEU A 573 15.21 -25.52 21.99
N ALA A 574 13.95 -25.28 21.63
CA ALA A 574 13.49 -24.00 21.09
C ALA A 574 13.53 -22.89 22.15
N SER A 575 13.20 -23.20 23.40
CA SER A 575 13.28 -22.25 24.52
C SER A 575 14.72 -21.85 24.81
N ASP A 576 15.68 -22.75 24.63
CA ASP A 576 17.11 -22.46 24.81
C ASP A 576 17.66 -21.53 23.70
N LEU A 577 17.00 -21.48 22.53
CA LEU A 577 17.31 -20.59 21.41
C LEU A 577 16.57 -19.23 21.49
N ALA A 578 15.65 -19.04 22.43
CA ALA A 578 14.86 -17.83 22.51
C ALA A 578 15.70 -16.65 23.02
N GLU A 579 15.93 -15.65 22.17
CA GLU A 579 16.68 -14.43 22.51
C GLU A 579 15.76 -13.30 23.00
N THR A 580 14.48 -13.36 22.62
CA THR A 580 13.49 -12.34 22.96
C THR A 580 12.42 -12.90 23.89
N LEU A 581 11.75 -12.02 24.64
CA LEU A 581 10.61 -12.40 25.45
C LEU A 581 9.44 -12.92 24.59
N GLU A 582 9.22 -12.33 23.41
CA GLU A 582 8.20 -12.77 22.46
C GLU A 582 8.46 -14.21 21.98
N ASP A 583 9.71 -14.54 21.67
CA ASP A 583 10.13 -15.90 21.34
C ASP A 583 9.89 -16.87 22.50
N ALA A 584 10.28 -16.48 23.72
CA ALA A 584 10.11 -17.30 24.91
C ALA A 584 8.63 -17.55 25.25
N GLU A 585 7.74 -16.60 24.94
CA GLU A 585 6.29 -16.75 25.09
C GLU A 585 5.66 -17.60 24.00
N ARG A 586 6.10 -17.43 22.75
CA ARG A 586 5.67 -18.26 21.62
C ARG A 586 6.01 -19.73 21.86
N VAL A 587 7.23 -20.03 22.30
CA VAL A 587 7.65 -21.40 22.65
C VAL A 587 6.83 -21.94 23.83
N PHE A 588 6.60 -21.12 24.86
CA PHE A 588 5.81 -21.54 26.02
C PHE A 588 4.35 -21.86 25.64
N ASN A 589 3.75 -21.12 24.71
CA ASN A 589 2.40 -21.44 24.22
C ASN A 589 2.35 -22.82 23.54
N GLU A 590 3.38 -23.20 22.79
CA GLU A 590 3.46 -24.54 22.23
C GLU A 590 3.69 -25.61 23.30
N GLU A 591 4.47 -25.31 24.35
CA GLU A 591 4.61 -26.17 25.54
C GLU A 591 3.24 -26.49 26.16
N VAL A 592 2.42 -25.46 26.41
CA VAL A 592 1.07 -25.60 26.97
C VAL A 592 0.20 -26.49 26.10
N LYS A 593 0.18 -26.26 24.78
CA LYS A 593 -0.60 -27.06 23.83
C LYS A 593 -0.15 -28.53 23.83
N THR A 594 1.14 -28.80 23.91
CA THR A 594 1.68 -30.17 23.96
C THR A 594 1.30 -30.87 25.26
N TYR A 595 1.40 -30.22 26.42
CA TYR A 595 0.94 -30.80 27.69
C TYR A 595 -0.57 -31.03 27.75
N GLN A 596 -1.36 -30.13 27.14
CA GLN A 596 -2.80 -30.31 26.97
C GLN A 596 -3.11 -31.55 26.11
N ALA A 597 -2.49 -31.66 24.95
CA ALA A 597 -2.68 -32.80 24.05
C ALA A 597 -2.25 -34.14 24.68
N ALA A 598 -1.19 -34.12 25.50
CA ALA A 598 -0.71 -35.28 26.25
C ALA A 598 -1.57 -35.66 27.46
N GLY A 599 -2.54 -34.81 27.86
CA GLY A 599 -3.30 -35.00 29.10
C GLY A 599 -2.48 -34.84 30.38
N LYS A 600 -1.30 -34.22 30.30
CA LYS A 600 -0.33 -34.05 31.40
C LYS A 600 -0.26 -32.59 31.91
N LEU A 601 -1.28 -31.78 31.61
CA LEU A 601 -1.29 -30.36 31.97
C LEU A 601 -1.24 -30.13 33.49
N GLN A 602 -1.93 -30.97 34.28
CA GLN A 602 -1.93 -30.86 35.73
C GLN A 602 -0.53 -31.12 36.32
N ASP A 603 0.17 -32.14 35.84
CA ASP A 603 1.53 -32.46 36.29
C ASP A 603 2.49 -31.27 36.05
N ARG A 604 2.32 -30.57 34.92
CA ARG A 604 3.10 -29.37 34.60
C ARG A 604 2.76 -28.19 35.50
N ILE A 605 1.48 -28.02 35.84
CA ILE A 605 1.03 -27.02 36.82
C ILE A 605 1.71 -27.30 38.17
N ASP A 606 1.63 -28.53 38.67
CA ASP A 606 2.19 -28.92 39.97
C ASP A 606 3.70 -28.68 40.02
N GLN A 607 4.41 -28.98 38.91
CA GLN A 607 5.84 -28.69 38.79
C GLN A 607 6.15 -27.19 38.86
N LEU A 608 5.40 -26.37 38.12
CA LEU A 608 5.64 -24.92 38.11
C LEU A 608 5.22 -24.27 39.45
N GLN A 609 4.20 -24.80 40.13
CA GLN A 609 3.84 -24.38 41.48
C GLN A 609 4.97 -24.62 42.48
N SER A 610 5.66 -25.78 42.41
CA SER A 610 6.84 -26.04 43.24
C SER A 610 7.96 -25.03 42.95
N ASN A 611 8.24 -24.76 41.68
CA ASN A 611 9.27 -23.78 41.30
C ASN A 611 8.96 -22.37 41.83
N VAL A 612 7.70 -21.96 41.75
CA VAL A 612 7.24 -20.66 42.27
C VAL A 612 7.28 -20.63 43.80
N ALA A 613 7.01 -21.74 44.49
CA ALA A 613 7.17 -21.83 45.94
C ALA A 613 8.63 -21.67 46.38
N ASP A 614 9.57 -22.22 45.61
CA ASP A 614 11.01 -22.10 45.86
C ASP A 614 11.57 -20.72 45.47
N SER A 615 10.95 -20.03 44.51
CA SER A 615 11.34 -18.68 44.07
C SER A 615 10.12 -17.74 43.93
N PRO A 616 9.53 -17.28 45.05
CA PRO A 616 8.27 -16.54 45.03
C PRO A 616 8.33 -15.17 44.36
N SER A 617 9.53 -14.63 44.11
CA SER A 617 9.75 -13.31 43.52
C SER A 617 9.83 -13.31 41.98
N ASP A 618 9.76 -14.47 41.31
CA ASP A 618 9.83 -14.54 39.85
C ASP A 618 8.46 -14.25 39.20
N ALA A 619 8.29 -13.00 38.76
CA ALA A 619 7.07 -12.54 38.07
C ALA A 619 6.76 -13.36 36.80
N THR A 620 7.78 -13.85 36.08
CA THR A 620 7.61 -14.62 34.84
C THR A 620 7.06 -16.01 35.14
N ALA A 621 7.55 -16.64 36.20
CA ALA A 621 7.05 -17.94 36.64
C ALA A 621 5.57 -17.87 37.07
N TRP A 622 5.18 -16.82 37.80
CA TRP A 622 3.78 -16.55 38.14
C TRP A 622 2.90 -16.34 36.91
N ARG A 623 3.37 -15.58 35.93
CA ARG A 623 2.66 -15.37 34.64
C ARG A 623 2.46 -16.68 33.88
N ARG A 624 3.51 -17.48 33.73
CA ARG A 624 3.45 -18.81 33.08
C ARG A 624 2.49 -19.76 33.81
N LEU A 625 2.46 -19.70 35.14
CA LEU A 625 1.53 -20.48 35.96
C LEU A 625 0.07 -20.05 35.74
N ALA A 626 -0.19 -18.74 35.64
CA ALA A 626 -1.52 -18.23 35.30
C ALA A 626 -2.01 -18.75 33.94
N MET A 627 -1.13 -18.74 32.92
CA MET A 627 -1.45 -19.27 31.59
C MET A 627 -1.78 -20.77 31.63
N LEU A 628 -1.03 -21.56 32.39
CA LEU A 628 -1.32 -23.00 32.57
C LEU A 628 -2.65 -23.25 33.28
N PHE A 629 -2.96 -22.49 34.34
CA PHE A 629 -4.26 -22.59 35.01
C PHE A 629 -5.42 -22.27 34.08
N ASN A 630 -5.28 -21.22 33.26
CA ASN A 630 -6.31 -20.86 32.28
C ASN A 630 -6.50 -21.95 31.23
N ALA A 631 -5.39 -22.50 30.72
CA ALA A 631 -5.39 -23.64 29.81
C ALA A 631 -6.09 -24.87 30.42
N ASN A 632 -6.03 -25.03 31.75
CA ASN A 632 -6.73 -26.10 32.50
C ASN A 632 -8.16 -25.74 32.92
N ARG A 633 -8.67 -24.57 32.50
CA ARG A 633 -9.99 -24.01 32.87
C ARG A 633 -10.16 -23.69 34.36
N ASN A 634 -9.07 -23.48 35.07
CA ASN A 634 -9.04 -23.05 36.47
C ASN A 634 -8.98 -21.51 36.54
N ALA A 635 -10.09 -20.86 36.18
CA ALA A 635 -10.14 -19.41 35.98
C ALA A 635 -9.79 -18.61 37.24
N ARG A 636 -10.11 -19.13 38.43
CA ARG A 636 -9.84 -18.43 39.71
C ARG A 636 -8.35 -18.45 40.02
N GLU A 637 -7.73 -19.62 39.96
CA GLU A 637 -6.31 -19.82 40.19
C GLU A 637 -5.47 -19.08 39.13
N ALA A 638 -5.97 -19.01 37.88
CA ALA A 638 -5.37 -18.20 36.82
C ALA A 638 -5.39 -16.70 37.17
N THR A 639 -6.53 -16.17 37.65
CA THR A 639 -6.62 -14.76 38.08
C THR A 639 -5.73 -14.46 39.28
N ASP A 640 -5.67 -15.36 40.27
CA ASP A 640 -4.85 -15.16 41.47
C ASP A 640 -3.34 -15.16 41.11
N ALA A 641 -2.91 -16.06 40.22
CA ALA A 641 -1.52 -16.14 39.77
C ALA A 641 -1.09 -14.92 38.91
N ILE A 642 -1.96 -14.41 38.03
CA ILE A 642 -1.61 -13.22 37.22
C ILE A 642 -1.62 -11.94 38.06
N GLU A 643 -2.46 -11.84 39.09
CA GLU A 643 -2.41 -10.74 40.07
C GLU A 643 -1.05 -10.72 40.79
N LYS A 644 -0.54 -11.90 41.21
CA LYS A 644 0.80 -12.00 41.80
C LYS A 644 1.92 -11.60 40.83
N ALA A 645 1.82 -11.97 39.56
CA ALA A 645 2.77 -11.53 38.54
C ALA A 645 2.78 -10.00 38.37
N ILE A 646 1.61 -9.36 38.39
CA ILE A 646 1.46 -7.90 38.32
C ILE A 646 2.00 -7.22 39.58
N GLU A 647 1.75 -7.76 40.77
CA GLU A 647 2.30 -7.20 42.02
C GLU A 647 3.84 -7.15 41.99
N LEU A 648 4.48 -8.17 41.42
CA LEU A 648 5.94 -8.27 41.32
C LEU A 648 6.53 -7.43 40.19
N ALA A 649 5.79 -7.24 39.10
CA ALA A 649 6.19 -6.41 37.97
C ALA A 649 4.99 -5.60 37.41
N PRO A 650 4.65 -4.46 38.06
CA PRO A 650 3.45 -3.67 37.74
C PRO A 650 3.49 -3.03 36.34
N ASP A 651 4.68 -2.69 35.86
CA ASP A 651 4.91 -2.01 34.58
C ASP A 651 5.11 -2.98 33.42
N SER A 652 5.03 -4.30 33.67
CA SER A 652 5.14 -5.32 32.62
C SER A 652 3.90 -5.32 31.75
N ILE A 653 4.04 -4.81 30.53
CA ILE A 653 2.99 -4.77 29.50
C ILE A 653 2.40 -6.17 29.31
N ASP A 654 3.22 -7.20 29.25
CA ASP A 654 2.78 -8.58 29.00
C ASP A 654 1.92 -9.15 30.16
N ASN A 655 2.29 -8.85 31.41
CA ASN A 655 1.47 -9.20 32.57
C ASN A 655 0.09 -8.55 32.47
N LEU A 656 0.04 -7.28 32.03
CA LEU A 656 -1.19 -6.54 31.83
C LEU A 656 -2.03 -7.11 30.67
N VAL A 657 -1.40 -7.48 29.54
CA VAL A 657 -2.07 -8.11 28.37
C VAL A 657 -2.70 -9.43 28.77
N ILE A 658 -1.92 -10.30 29.38
CA ILE A 658 -2.40 -11.62 29.78
C ILE A 658 -3.49 -11.47 30.83
N SER A 659 -3.35 -10.55 31.80
CA SER A 659 -4.40 -10.33 32.80
C SER A 659 -5.75 -9.93 32.20
N ALA A 660 -5.76 -9.06 31.17
CA ALA A 660 -6.99 -8.66 30.51
C ALA A 660 -7.69 -9.86 29.86
N GLN A 661 -6.94 -10.76 29.22
CA GLN A 661 -7.46 -12.01 28.67
C GLN A 661 -8.01 -12.93 29.77
N MET A 662 -7.29 -13.07 30.89
CA MET A 662 -7.71 -13.93 32.01
C MET A 662 -8.99 -13.43 32.68
N TYR A 663 -9.13 -12.12 32.88
CA TYR A 663 -10.37 -11.53 33.41
C TYR A 663 -11.54 -11.68 32.43
N GLU A 664 -11.28 -11.62 31.12
CA GLU A 664 -12.30 -11.91 30.10
C GLU A 664 -12.77 -13.37 30.17
N ASP A 665 -11.84 -14.32 30.21
CA ASP A 665 -12.13 -15.76 30.29
C ASP A 665 -12.84 -16.13 31.61
N ALA A 666 -12.53 -15.44 32.70
CA ALA A 666 -13.21 -15.58 33.99
C ALA A 666 -14.58 -14.89 34.07
N GLY A 667 -15.04 -14.24 32.99
CA GLY A 667 -16.32 -13.51 32.93
C GLY A 667 -16.34 -12.20 33.73
N ARG A 668 -15.19 -11.70 34.20
CA ARG A 668 -15.05 -10.46 34.97
C ARG A 668 -14.77 -9.27 34.05
N LEU A 669 -15.67 -9.03 33.11
CA LEU A 669 -15.50 -8.06 32.01
C LEU A 669 -15.20 -6.63 32.49
N HIS A 670 -15.77 -6.21 33.63
CA HIS A 670 -15.51 -4.88 34.21
C HIS A 670 -14.07 -4.71 34.72
N GLN A 671 -13.48 -5.78 35.27
CA GLN A 671 -12.08 -5.77 35.68
C GLN A 671 -11.16 -5.83 34.46
N ALA A 672 -11.53 -6.59 33.42
CA ALA A 672 -10.82 -6.63 32.14
C ALA A 672 -10.77 -5.24 31.46
N SER A 673 -11.88 -4.48 31.48
CA SER A 673 -11.95 -3.13 30.87
C SER A 673 -11.17 -2.07 31.65
N ILE A 674 -11.20 -2.11 32.99
CA ILE A 674 -10.41 -1.18 33.82
C ILE A 674 -8.94 -1.45 33.66
N LYS A 675 -8.54 -2.73 33.73
CA LYS A 675 -7.13 -3.09 33.56
C LYS A 675 -6.69 -2.67 32.17
N GLY A 676 -7.39 -3.01 31.09
CA GLY A 676 -7.07 -2.61 29.71
C GLY A 676 -7.08 -1.11 29.39
N GLY A 677 -7.80 -0.29 30.17
CA GLY A 677 -7.96 1.15 29.91
C GLY A 677 -6.91 2.07 30.56
N ASN A 678 -6.14 1.57 31.53
CA ASN A 678 -5.21 2.38 32.35
C ASN A 678 -3.75 2.42 31.84
N TRP A 679 -3.50 2.20 30.54
CA TRP A 679 -2.16 1.91 30.02
C TRP A 679 -1.51 3.18 29.45
N GLN A 680 -0.40 3.64 30.05
CA GLN A 680 0.53 4.54 29.36
C GLN A 680 1.38 3.69 28.39
N ILE A 681 1.19 3.88 27.09
CA ILE A 681 1.75 3.03 26.03
C ILE A 681 3.18 3.46 25.70
N PRO A 682 4.23 2.63 25.92
CA PRO A 682 5.61 3.02 25.59
C PRO A 682 6.06 2.63 24.18
N THR A 683 5.33 1.78 23.43
CA THR A 683 5.76 1.35 22.07
C THR A 683 4.61 1.01 21.10
N PRO A 684 4.79 1.18 19.76
CA PRO A 684 3.70 1.05 18.78
C PRO A 684 3.22 -0.38 18.48
N GLY A 685 4.06 -1.41 18.69
CA GLY A 685 3.74 -2.80 18.31
C GLY A 685 2.77 -3.49 19.27
N SER A 686 2.93 -3.29 20.57
CA SER A 686 2.08 -3.84 21.62
C SER A 686 0.71 -3.15 21.68
N ALA A 687 0.63 -1.86 21.32
CA ALA A 687 -0.59 -1.05 21.32
C ALA A 687 -1.75 -1.68 20.54
N ALA A 688 -1.50 -2.31 19.39
CA ALA A 688 -2.55 -2.86 18.54
C ALA A 688 -3.27 -4.08 19.15
N ALA A 689 -2.54 -4.96 19.85
CA ALA A 689 -3.12 -6.12 20.52
C ALA A 689 -3.94 -5.70 21.76
N ILE A 690 -3.42 -4.73 22.50
CA ILE A 690 -4.05 -4.13 23.68
C ILE A 690 -5.37 -3.46 23.31
N TYR A 691 -5.35 -2.60 22.29
CA TYR A 691 -6.56 -1.93 21.80
C TYR A 691 -7.61 -2.91 21.26
N LYS A 692 -7.17 -3.96 20.54
CA LYS A 692 -8.08 -4.98 19.99
C LYS A 692 -8.80 -5.76 21.10
N ASN A 693 -8.07 -6.19 22.13
CA ASN A 693 -8.65 -6.95 23.24
C ASN A 693 -9.52 -6.06 24.15
N TRP A 694 -9.10 -4.81 24.38
CA TRP A 694 -9.87 -3.82 25.12
C TRP A 694 -11.21 -3.47 24.44
N HIS A 695 -11.20 -3.20 23.13
CA HIS A 695 -12.43 -2.98 22.35
C HIS A 695 -13.36 -4.19 22.36
N ARG A 696 -12.81 -5.41 22.26
CA ARG A 696 -13.60 -6.65 22.30
C ARG A 696 -14.30 -6.85 23.65
N SER A 697 -13.59 -6.57 24.74
CA SER A 697 -14.13 -6.65 26.10
C SER A 697 -15.24 -5.62 26.34
N ILE A 698 -15.05 -4.36 25.91
CA ILE A 698 -16.09 -3.31 25.99
C ILE A 698 -17.32 -3.70 25.18
N TYR A 699 -17.15 -4.22 23.96
CA TYR A 699 -18.27 -4.63 23.11
C TYR A 699 -19.08 -5.79 23.72
N ARG A 700 -18.43 -6.75 24.40
CA ARG A 700 -19.12 -7.83 25.13
C ARG A 700 -19.82 -7.34 26.39
N LEU A 701 -19.23 -6.37 27.10
CA LEU A 701 -19.83 -5.74 28.28
C LEU A 701 -21.09 -4.95 27.89
N ALA A 702 -21.03 -4.23 26.76
CA ALA A 702 -22.16 -3.52 26.17
C ALA A 702 -23.27 -4.46 25.66
N SER A 703 -22.93 -5.67 25.19
CA SER A 703 -23.95 -6.64 24.75
C SER A 703 -24.60 -7.42 25.91
N GLN A 704 -23.92 -7.59 27.05
CA GLN A 704 -24.51 -8.19 28.26
C GLN A 704 -25.40 -7.22 29.05
N THR A 705 -25.13 -5.92 28.98
CA THR A 705 -25.94 -4.88 29.65
C THR A 705 -27.21 -4.51 28.88
N ASN A 706 -27.38 -5.03 27.65
CA ASN A 706 -28.53 -4.79 26.78
C ASN A 706 -29.56 -5.96 26.77
N ARG A 707 -29.63 -6.76 27.85
CA ARG A 707 -30.64 -7.81 28.07
C ARG A 707 -31.45 -7.59 29.33
#